data_AF-A0A1V3NHP0-F1
#
_entry.id   AF-A0A1V3NHP0-F1
#
_cell.length_a   1.000
_cell.length_b   1.000
_cell.length_c   1.000
_cell.angle_alpha   90.00
_cell.angle_beta   90.00
_cell.angle_gamma   90.00
#
_symmetry.space_group_name_H-M   'P 1'
#
loop_
_entity.id
_entity.type
_entity.pdbx_description
1 polymer ?
#
loop_
_entity_poly.entity_id
_entity_poly.type
_entity_poly.pdbx_seq_one_letter_code
_entity_poly.pdbx_strand_id
1 'polypeptide(L)'
;MPLITLPDGSERRFDGPVTVHDVAADIGPGLAKAALAGRVDGRLVDTSHRIEDDAEVAIVTDRDPEGLEIIRHSTAHLLAQAVKDLFPSAQVTIGPVIDGGFYYDFAFERPFHPEDLEKIEARMKELAKKDLPVSRSVMDRDEAVDFFRDQGEEYKAQIIADIPAGETISLYSQGDFIDLCRGPHVPSTGKLKAFKLTKVAGAYWRGDSNNEMLQRIYGTAWPSKQQLEEYLHRLAEAERRDHRRIGTELNLFSIQDDAGGGLVFWHPRGARIRRVIEDFWFDMHERAGYQFLYTPHIANLDLWKTSGHADFYSESMYEPMEDDTQAFQLKPMNCPFHVLVYKDRLHSYRDLPLRWAEMGTVYRREMSGALHGLMRVRGFTQDDAHIFCREDQIEAEILRILDLTLEVLQAFGFDEYEVNLSTRPDKAVGSEEIWDHATAALRAALEKKGLAFSVDEGGGAFYGPKIDIKIRDAIGREWQCSTVQLDFNLPERFGMEYVAEDNSRRRPIMIHRALLGSVERFFGVLIEHYAGAFPLWLAPVQVQVLTITDRQDEYAREVADSLRKRGLRVETDLRNEKIGFKIREHTLQRVPYLLVLGDREMETKTVAVRTRAGKDLGSMDLDQLTQRLSGEIASRGRSHLED
;
A
#
# COMPACT_ATOMS: atom_id res chain seq x y z
N MET A 1 -16.92 40.49 27.29
CA MET A 1 -16.98 39.40 28.28
C MET A 1 -17.34 38.18 27.48
N PRO A 2 -16.37 37.36 27.09
CA PRO A 2 -16.66 36.22 26.23
C PRO A 2 -17.36 35.11 27.02
N LEU A 3 -18.46 34.61 26.46
CA LEU A 3 -19.10 33.35 26.82
C LEU A 3 -18.47 32.23 25.99
N ILE A 4 -17.78 31.31 26.67
CA ILE A 4 -17.09 30.19 26.03
C ILE A 4 -17.93 28.93 26.19
N THR A 5 -18.30 28.33 25.06
CA THR A 5 -19.06 27.07 25.02
C THR A 5 -18.09 25.90 24.80
N LEU A 6 -18.15 24.90 25.68
CA LEU A 6 -17.32 23.70 25.60
C LEU A 6 -18.04 22.57 24.84
N PRO A 7 -17.32 21.52 24.39
CA PRO A 7 -17.92 20.45 23.57
C PRO A 7 -19.03 19.64 24.26
N ASP A 8 -19.07 19.66 25.59
CA ASP A 8 -20.13 19.03 26.40
C ASP A 8 -21.38 19.91 26.55
N GLY A 9 -21.39 21.08 25.91
CA GLY A 9 -22.45 22.08 26.00
C GLY A 9 -22.39 22.94 27.27
N SER A 10 -21.36 22.77 28.12
CA SER A 10 -21.18 23.63 29.29
C SER A 10 -20.63 25.00 28.89
N GLU A 11 -21.08 26.03 29.60
CA GLU A 11 -20.67 27.41 29.35
C GLU A 11 -19.75 27.93 30.47
N ARG A 12 -18.73 28.70 30.07
CA ARG A 12 -17.81 29.42 30.97
C ARG A 12 -17.84 30.91 30.66
N ARG A 13 -18.02 31.74 31.68
CA ARG A 13 -18.03 33.21 31.55
C ARG A 13 -16.72 33.79 32.06
N PHE A 14 -16.10 34.64 31.25
CA PHE A 14 -14.89 35.35 31.63
C PHE A 14 -15.10 36.87 31.64
N ASP A 15 -14.50 37.54 32.63
CA ASP A 15 -14.67 38.98 32.87
C ASP A 15 -13.96 39.87 31.83
N GLY A 16 -13.13 39.29 30.96
CA GLY A 16 -12.42 39.96 29.88
C GLY A 16 -11.90 38.97 28.85
N PRO A 17 -11.19 39.44 27.81
CA PRO A 17 -10.59 38.56 26.81
C PRO A 17 -9.61 37.57 27.44
N VAL A 18 -9.71 36.31 27.04
CA VAL A 18 -8.91 35.19 27.58
C VAL A 18 -8.20 34.46 26.47
N THR A 19 -7.10 33.76 26.78
CA THR A 19 -6.45 32.87 25.82
C THR A 19 -7.03 31.46 25.88
N VAL A 20 -6.80 30.67 24.84
CA VAL A 20 -7.10 29.22 24.88
C VAL A 20 -6.43 28.54 26.08
N HIS A 21 -5.21 28.96 26.45
CA HIS A 21 -4.53 28.47 27.64
C HIS A 21 -5.29 28.80 28.93
N ASP A 22 -5.80 30.02 29.06
CA ASP A 22 -6.58 30.45 30.23
C ASP A 22 -7.87 29.64 30.37
N VAL A 23 -8.56 29.37 29.25
CA VAL A 23 -9.74 28.49 29.20
C VAL A 23 -9.37 27.07 29.66
N ALA A 24 -8.26 26.52 29.17
CA ALA A 24 -7.79 25.20 29.61
C ALA A 24 -7.42 25.18 31.11
N ALA A 25 -6.85 26.26 31.64
CA ALA A 25 -6.47 26.39 33.04
C ALA A 25 -7.66 26.52 33.98
N ASP A 26 -8.72 27.21 33.55
CA ASP A 26 -10.00 27.30 34.26
C ASP A 26 -10.68 25.92 34.38
N ILE A 27 -10.66 25.12 33.31
CA ILE A 27 -11.17 23.74 33.34
C ILE A 27 -10.35 22.87 34.30
N GLY A 28 -9.02 22.99 34.24
CA GLY A 28 -8.16 22.39 35.25
C GLY A 28 -6.67 22.40 34.90
N PRO A 29 -5.79 22.40 35.91
CA PRO A 29 -4.34 22.52 35.72
C PRO A 29 -3.73 21.36 34.92
N GLY A 30 -4.34 20.17 35.00
CA GLY A 30 -3.93 19.02 34.19
C GLY A 30 -4.18 19.23 32.70
N LEU A 31 -5.33 19.82 32.34
CA LEU A 31 -5.69 20.08 30.95
C LEU A 31 -4.84 21.22 30.37
N ALA A 32 -4.63 22.32 31.10
CA ALA A 32 -3.70 23.37 30.68
C ALA A 32 -2.28 22.85 30.42
N LYS A 33 -1.82 21.89 31.23
CA LYS A 33 -0.52 21.23 31.01
C LYS A 33 -0.54 20.29 29.81
N ALA A 34 -1.67 19.67 29.46
CA ALA A 34 -1.80 18.78 28.31
C ALA A 34 -2.07 19.52 26.99
N ALA A 35 -2.59 20.75 27.05
CA ALA A 35 -2.97 21.54 25.90
C ALA A 35 -1.78 21.78 24.95
N LEU A 36 -2.02 21.52 23.67
CA LEU A 36 -1.11 21.80 22.56
C LEU A 36 -1.62 22.95 21.68
N ALA A 37 -2.94 23.05 21.50
CA ALA A 37 -3.64 24.07 20.74
C ALA A 37 -5.11 24.17 21.19
N GLY A 38 -5.90 24.99 20.52
CA GLY A 38 -7.35 25.03 20.66
C GLY A 38 -8.04 25.01 19.30
N ARG A 39 -9.31 24.60 19.30
CA ARG A 39 -10.24 24.83 18.20
C ARG A 39 -11.24 25.88 18.65
N VAL A 40 -11.23 27.04 17.98
CA VAL A 40 -12.14 28.16 18.26
C VAL A 40 -13.03 28.33 17.03
N ASP A 41 -14.34 28.15 17.19
CA ASP A 41 -15.34 28.19 16.11
C ASP A 41 -14.94 27.35 14.89
N GLY A 42 -14.50 26.13 15.16
CA GLY A 42 -14.05 25.18 14.13
C GLY A 42 -12.62 25.39 13.61
N ARG A 43 -11.93 26.49 13.97
CA ARG A 43 -10.57 26.80 13.49
C ARG A 43 -9.50 26.43 14.51
N LEU A 44 -8.44 25.75 14.05
CA LEU A 44 -7.28 25.44 14.88
C LEU A 44 -6.41 26.68 15.11
N VAL A 45 -6.08 26.96 16.38
CA VAL A 45 -5.32 28.13 16.82
C VAL A 45 -4.36 27.78 17.96
N ASP A 46 -3.32 28.58 18.16
CA ASP A 46 -2.36 28.38 19.25
C ASP A 46 -3.01 28.52 20.63
N THR A 47 -2.38 27.94 21.65
CA THR A 47 -2.84 28.14 23.04
C THR A 47 -2.77 29.59 23.50
N SER A 48 -1.93 30.43 22.88
CA SER A 48 -1.82 31.86 23.14
C SER A 48 -2.84 32.71 22.37
N HIS A 49 -3.65 32.09 21.50
CA HIS A 49 -4.69 32.81 20.76
C HIS A 49 -5.70 33.43 21.73
N ARG A 50 -5.95 34.72 21.54
CA ARG A 50 -6.80 35.54 22.39
C ARG A 50 -8.23 35.56 21.85
N ILE A 51 -9.18 35.25 22.71
CA ILE A 51 -10.60 35.17 22.44
C ILE A 51 -11.24 36.41 23.08
N GLU A 52 -11.79 37.30 22.26
CA GLU A 52 -12.38 38.56 22.71
C GLU A 52 -13.91 38.49 22.80
N ASP A 53 -14.53 37.71 21.91
CA ASP A 53 -15.96 37.52 21.75
C ASP A 53 -16.40 36.10 22.16
N ASP A 54 -17.71 35.86 22.18
CA ASP A 54 -18.30 34.55 22.45
C ASP A 54 -17.84 33.54 21.39
N ALA A 55 -17.46 32.33 21.81
CA ALA A 55 -16.92 31.32 20.91
C ALA A 55 -17.12 29.89 21.43
N GLU A 56 -17.19 28.93 20.51
CA GLU A 56 -17.09 27.51 20.81
C GLU A 56 -15.63 27.09 20.87
N VAL A 57 -15.20 26.51 22.01
CA VAL A 57 -13.80 26.18 22.26
C VAL A 57 -13.62 24.71 22.63
N ALA A 58 -12.79 24.00 21.86
CA ALA A 58 -12.30 22.68 22.22
C ALA A 58 -10.78 22.71 22.44
N ILE A 59 -10.29 22.12 23.53
CA ILE A 59 -8.85 22.02 23.80
C ILE A 59 -8.28 20.83 23.02
N VAL A 60 -7.24 21.08 22.24
CA VAL A 60 -6.51 20.04 21.49
C VAL A 60 -5.33 19.56 22.33
N THR A 61 -5.24 18.26 22.52
CA THR A 61 -4.23 17.57 23.33
C THR A 61 -3.46 16.56 22.48
N ASP A 62 -2.51 15.85 23.08
CA ASP A 62 -1.72 14.82 22.42
C ASP A 62 -2.49 13.52 22.11
N ARG A 63 -3.75 13.44 22.52
CA ARG A 63 -4.67 12.33 22.24
C ARG A 63 -5.49 12.54 20.97
N ASP A 64 -5.54 13.77 20.49
CA ASP A 64 -6.30 14.16 19.31
C ASP A 64 -5.43 14.00 18.05
N PRO A 65 -5.99 13.55 16.90
CA PRO A 65 -5.25 13.43 15.65
C PRO A 65 -4.54 14.73 15.24
N GLU A 66 -5.21 15.87 15.41
CA GLU A 66 -4.66 17.20 15.12
C GLU A 66 -3.50 17.56 16.05
N GLY A 67 -3.51 17.07 17.30
CA GLY A 67 -2.42 17.25 18.25
C GLY A 67 -1.12 16.59 17.77
N LEU A 68 -1.22 15.42 17.13
CA LEU A 68 -0.07 14.74 16.52
C LEU A 68 0.52 15.54 15.35
N GLU A 69 -0.33 16.11 14.50
CA GLU A 69 0.11 16.96 13.40
C GLU A 69 0.84 18.21 13.91
N ILE A 70 0.32 18.85 14.97
CA ILE A 70 0.95 20.01 15.61
C ILE A 70 2.32 19.66 16.21
N ILE A 71 2.44 18.49 16.85
CA ILE A 71 3.73 17.98 17.35
C ILE A 71 4.72 17.82 16.19
N ARG A 72 4.30 17.18 15.08
CA ARG A 72 5.16 16.96 13.92
C ARG A 72 5.59 18.27 13.27
N HIS A 73 4.65 19.20 13.07
CA HIS A 73 4.90 20.51 12.49
C HIS A 73 5.90 21.31 13.34
N SER A 74 5.69 21.34 14.65
CA SER A 74 6.60 22.00 15.59
C SER A 74 7.97 21.32 15.66
N THR A 75 8.03 20.00 15.48
CA THR A 75 9.32 19.29 15.38
C THR A 75 10.06 19.61 14.09
N ALA A 76 9.35 19.92 13.00
CA ALA A 76 9.99 20.43 11.77
C ALA A 76 10.68 21.78 12.03
N HIS A 77 10.04 22.70 12.77
CA HIS A 77 10.69 23.95 13.19
C HIS A 77 11.89 23.71 14.13
N LEU A 78 11.77 22.76 15.06
CA LEU A 78 12.88 22.35 15.92
C LEU A 78 14.08 21.80 15.12
N LEU A 79 13.81 21.05 14.04
CA LEU A 79 14.81 20.58 13.09
C LEU A 79 15.48 21.76 12.37
N ALA A 80 14.68 22.69 11.83
CA ALA A 80 15.21 23.88 11.16
C ALA A 80 16.11 24.72 12.09
N GLN A 81 15.67 24.97 13.33
CA GLN A 81 16.48 25.64 14.34
C GLN A 81 17.79 24.90 14.62
N ALA A 82 17.74 23.57 14.82
CA ALA A 82 18.93 22.78 15.08
C ALA A 82 19.94 22.80 13.92
N VAL A 83 19.44 22.81 12.68
CA VAL A 83 20.28 22.96 11.49
C VAL A 83 20.91 24.34 11.44
N LYS A 84 20.15 25.43 11.67
CA LYS A 84 20.70 26.79 11.70
C LYS A 84 21.76 26.97 12.80
N ASP A 85 21.56 26.36 13.97
CA ASP A 85 22.53 26.38 15.08
C ASP A 85 23.87 25.71 14.72
N LEU A 86 23.83 24.60 13.97
CA LEU A 86 25.02 23.80 13.62
C LEU A 86 25.65 24.21 12.29
N PHE A 87 24.83 24.67 11.35
CA PHE A 87 25.18 24.99 9.97
C PHE A 87 24.57 26.36 9.59
N PRO A 88 25.12 27.48 10.09
CA PRO A 88 24.50 28.79 9.93
C PRO A 88 24.30 29.26 8.48
N SER A 89 25.10 28.76 7.53
CA SER A 89 24.98 29.07 6.10
C SER A 89 23.91 28.25 5.37
N ALA A 90 23.31 27.24 5.99
CA ALA A 90 22.16 26.55 5.41
C ALA A 90 20.94 27.48 5.43
N GLN A 91 20.22 27.57 4.33
CA GLN A 91 18.95 28.30 4.23
C GLN A 91 17.77 27.34 4.39
N VAL A 92 16.75 27.77 5.13
CA VAL A 92 15.52 27.02 5.37
C VAL A 92 14.49 27.32 4.29
N THR A 93 13.79 26.30 3.80
CA THR A 93 12.79 26.49 2.74
C THR A 93 11.38 26.08 3.19
N ILE A 94 10.97 24.83 2.98
CA ILE A 94 9.62 24.32 3.29
C ILE A 94 9.76 23.07 4.15
N GLY A 95 8.95 22.97 5.20
CA GLY A 95 8.93 21.82 6.09
C GLY A 95 7.53 21.38 6.52
N PRO A 96 6.79 20.68 5.64
CA PRO A 96 5.43 20.27 5.94
C PRO A 96 5.39 18.97 6.76
N VAL A 97 4.24 18.75 7.39
CA VAL A 97 3.86 17.45 7.94
C VAL A 97 3.54 16.50 6.79
N ILE A 98 3.89 15.23 6.96
CA ILE A 98 3.51 14.14 6.07
C ILE A 98 2.91 12.99 6.89
N ASP A 99 2.31 12.02 6.21
CA ASP A 99 1.91 10.80 6.90
C ASP A 99 3.14 10.14 7.57
N GLY A 100 2.96 9.72 8.82
CA GLY A 100 4.02 9.16 9.65
C GLY A 100 5.12 10.13 10.12
N GLY A 101 5.13 11.41 9.74
CA GLY A 101 6.22 12.31 10.14
C GLY A 101 6.21 13.73 9.54
N PHE A 102 7.40 14.22 9.20
CA PHE A 102 7.63 15.53 8.60
C PHE A 102 8.92 15.48 7.76
N TYR A 103 9.14 16.49 6.93
CA TYR A 103 10.45 16.77 6.38
C TYR A 103 10.76 18.25 6.43
N TYR A 104 12.01 18.62 6.18
CA TYR A 104 12.40 20.01 5.93
C TYR A 104 13.44 20.06 4.81
N ASP A 105 13.24 20.96 3.85
CA ASP A 105 14.13 21.21 2.72
C ASP A 105 15.11 22.35 3.03
N PHE A 106 16.39 22.10 2.77
CA PHE A 106 17.48 23.04 3.02
C PHE A 106 18.29 23.31 1.75
N ALA A 107 18.62 24.57 1.50
CA ALA A 107 19.66 24.92 0.55
C ALA A 107 21.00 25.01 1.31
N PHE A 108 21.92 24.12 0.99
CA PHE A 108 23.21 24.04 1.67
C PHE A 108 24.28 23.53 0.72
N GLU A 109 25.44 24.18 0.70
CA GLU A 109 26.53 23.93 -0.27
C GLU A 109 27.06 22.49 -0.21
N ARG A 110 27.15 21.93 1.00
CA ARG A 110 27.64 20.56 1.23
C ARG A 110 26.45 19.61 1.47
N PRO A 111 26.46 18.39 0.91
CA PRO A 111 25.50 17.36 1.28
C PRO A 111 25.48 17.06 2.79
N PHE A 112 24.30 16.85 3.36
CA PHE A 112 24.13 16.28 4.69
C PHE A 112 24.40 14.77 4.64
N HIS A 113 25.24 14.31 5.55
CA HIS A 113 25.56 12.89 5.68
C HIS A 113 24.88 12.28 6.93
N PRO A 114 24.82 10.95 7.05
CA PRO A 114 24.24 10.29 8.23
C PRO A 114 24.83 10.77 9.56
N GLU A 115 26.13 11.09 9.61
CA GLU A 115 26.78 11.61 10.83
C GLU A 115 26.29 13.03 11.18
N ASP A 116 25.84 13.81 10.20
CA ASP A 116 25.23 15.12 10.45
C ASP A 116 23.85 14.96 11.08
N LEU A 117 23.06 13.96 10.65
CA LEU A 117 21.76 13.67 11.26
C LEU A 117 21.87 13.33 12.75
N GLU A 118 22.91 12.58 13.15
CA GLU A 118 23.14 12.28 14.56
C GLU A 118 23.41 13.55 15.39
N LYS A 119 24.21 14.47 14.85
CA LYS A 119 24.51 15.77 15.49
C LYS A 119 23.28 16.67 15.55
N ILE A 120 22.52 16.76 14.45
CA ILE A 120 21.30 17.56 14.38
C ILE A 120 20.27 17.01 15.38
N GLU A 121 20.05 15.70 15.42
CA GLU A 121 19.11 15.08 16.36
C GLU A 121 19.54 15.30 17.83
N ALA A 122 20.85 15.23 18.12
CA ALA A 122 21.38 15.58 19.44
C ALA A 122 21.08 17.05 19.79
N ARG A 123 21.29 17.98 18.85
CA ARG A 123 20.99 19.39 19.05
C ARG A 123 19.50 19.66 19.23
N MET A 124 18.63 19.00 18.46
CA MET A 124 17.17 19.07 18.64
C MET A 124 16.79 18.64 20.07
N LYS A 125 17.39 17.56 20.60
CA LYS A 125 17.13 17.10 21.98
C LYS A 125 17.57 18.12 23.03
N GLU A 126 18.68 18.82 22.81
CA GLU A 126 19.10 19.92 23.67
C GLU A 126 18.10 21.07 23.64
N LEU A 127 17.66 21.49 22.45
CA LEU A 127 16.69 22.58 22.26
C LEU A 127 15.31 22.25 22.86
N ALA A 128 14.85 21.00 22.73
CA ALA A 128 13.62 20.54 23.37
C ALA A 128 13.73 20.58 24.91
N LYS A 129 14.88 20.18 25.48
CA LYS A 129 15.12 20.21 26.93
C LYS A 129 15.19 21.63 27.51
N LYS A 130 15.53 22.64 26.70
CA LYS A 130 15.52 24.05 27.12
C LYS A 130 14.10 24.58 27.35
N ASP A 131 13.07 23.89 26.84
CA ASP A 131 11.66 24.27 26.99
C ASP A 131 11.38 25.72 26.59
N LEU A 132 11.87 26.10 25.41
CA LEU A 132 11.74 27.47 24.89
C LEU A 132 10.26 27.76 24.59
N PRO A 133 9.73 28.92 25.02
CA PRO A 133 8.39 29.33 24.63
C PRO A 133 8.32 29.56 23.13
N VAL A 134 7.23 29.11 22.51
CA VAL A 134 6.93 29.39 21.11
C VAL A 134 5.95 30.55 21.05
N SER A 135 6.29 31.62 20.34
CA SER A 135 5.43 32.79 20.20
C SER A 135 5.13 33.11 18.75
N ARG A 136 3.86 33.45 18.49
CA ARG A 136 3.38 33.91 17.19
C ARG A 136 3.40 35.43 17.15
N SER A 137 3.95 35.98 16.08
CA SER A 137 3.85 37.40 15.74
C SER A 137 3.31 37.56 14.32
N VAL A 138 2.92 38.79 13.99
CA VAL A 138 2.50 39.18 12.63
C VAL A 138 3.43 40.29 12.18
N MET A 139 3.83 40.25 10.92
CA MET A 139 4.67 41.26 10.28
C MET A 139 4.03 41.68 8.96
N ASP A 140 4.28 42.92 8.52
CA ASP A 140 3.91 43.32 7.17
C ASP A 140 4.66 42.46 6.14
N ARG A 141 4.05 42.24 4.97
CA ARG A 141 4.63 41.38 3.94
C ARG A 141 5.98 41.90 3.44
N ASP A 142 6.08 43.19 3.13
CA ASP A 142 7.31 43.74 2.56
C ASP A 142 8.40 43.83 3.64
N GLU A 143 8.02 44.18 4.88
CA GLU A 143 8.93 44.12 6.04
C GLU A 143 9.46 42.71 6.30
N ALA A 144 8.61 41.68 6.16
CA ALA A 144 9.02 40.29 6.35
C ALA A 144 9.96 39.79 5.25
N VAL A 145 9.76 40.23 4.00
CA VAL A 145 10.68 39.93 2.89
C VAL A 145 12.06 40.49 3.20
N ASP A 146 12.15 41.77 3.58
CA ASP A 146 13.43 42.41 3.88
C ASP A 146 14.10 41.77 5.12
N PHE A 147 13.31 41.46 6.15
CA PHE A 147 13.78 40.78 7.35
C PHE A 147 14.48 39.43 7.05
N PHE A 148 13.89 38.58 6.22
CA PHE A 148 14.49 37.29 5.87
C PHE A 148 15.70 37.45 4.93
N ARG A 149 15.69 38.44 4.01
CA ARG A 149 16.87 38.73 3.17
C ARG A 149 18.05 39.21 3.99
N ASP A 150 17.83 40.07 4.97
CA ASP A 150 18.88 40.56 5.87
C ASP A 150 19.52 39.44 6.72
N GLN A 151 18.78 38.35 6.93
CA GLN A 151 19.27 37.13 7.58
C GLN A 151 19.92 36.12 6.60
N GLY A 152 19.91 36.42 5.30
CA GLY A 152 20.41 35.52 4.25
C GLY A 152 19.47 34.36 3.90
N GLU A 153 18.18 34.45 4.22
CA GLU A 153 17.14 33.46 3.93
C GLU A 153 16.34 33.81 2.66
N GLU A 154 16.99 33.73 1.49
CA GLU A 154 16.40 34.17 0.22
C GLU A 154 15.16 33.34 -0.16
N TYR A 155 15.18 32.04 0.13
CA TYR A 155 14.05 31.16 -0.15
C TYR A 155 12.78 31.54 0.63
N LYS A 156 12.92 31.95 1.91
CA LYS A 156 11.80 32.42 2.71
C LYS A 156 11.28 33.76 2.19
N ALA A 157 12.18 34.68 1.87
CA ALA A 157 11.81 35.94 1.25
C ALA A 157 11.04 35.73 -0.06
N GLN A 158 11.46 34.78 -0.90
CA GLN A 158 10.75 34.43 -2.14
C GLN A 158 9.35 33.85 -1.87
N ILE A 159 9.20 32.97 -0.88
CA ILE A 159 7.88 32.42 -0.50
C ILE A 159 6.93 33.55 -0.07
N ILE A 160 7.40 34.48 0.76
CA ILE A 160 6.59 35.61 1.26
C ILE A 160 6.21 36.55 0.11
N ALA A 161 7.15 36.81 -0.80
CA ALA A 161 6.91 37.62 -1.98
C ALA A 161 5.85 37.01 -2.93
N ASP A 162 5.61 35.71 -2.89
CA ASP A 162 4.57 35.06 -3.71
C ASP A 162 3.18 35.07 -3.05
N ILE A 163 3.10 35.37 -1.75
CA ILE A 163 1.82 35.49 -1.05
C ILE A 163 1.09 36.76 -1.54
N PRO A 164 -0.20 36.69 -1.89
CA PRO A 164 -0.97 37.86 -2.33
C PRO A 164 -0.95 39.02 -1.32
N ALA A 165 -0.92 40.24 -1.83
CA ALA A 165 -0.99 41.44 -0.99
C ALA A 165 -2.30 41.48 -0.18
N GLY A 166 -2.20 41.84 1.11
CA GLY A 166 -3.33 41.88 2.05
C GLY A 166 -3.54 40.60 2.87
N GLU A 167 -2.81 39.53 2.57
CA GLU A 167 -2.75 38.33 3.42
C GLU A 167 -1.90 38.59 4.68
N THR A 168 -2.31 38.02 5.81
CA THR A 168 -1.57 38.16 7.07
C THR A 168 -0.34 37.26 7.08
N ILE A 169 0.85 37.84 7.25
CA ILE A 169 2.10 37.09 7.40
C ILE A 169 2.36 36.83 8.88
N SER A 170 2.23 35.57 9.29
CA SER A 170 2.57 35.15 10.64
C SER A 170 3.95 34.52 10.72
N LEU A 171 4.68 34.86 11.78
CA LEU A 171 5.99 34.34 12.09
C LEU A 171 5.93 33.64 13.45
N TYR A 172 6.66 32.54 13.58
CA TYR A 172 6.81 31.82 14.83
C TYR A 172 8.25 31.90 15.30
N SER A 173 8.44 32.31 16.55
CA SER A 173 9.74 32.37 17.20
C SER A 173 9.88 31.32 18.30
N GLN A 174 11.07 30.73 18.41
CA GLN A 174 11.44 29.81 19.49
C GLN A 174 12.89 30.07 19.92
N GLY A 175 13.07 30.94 20.91
CA GLY A 175 14.38 31.55 21.19
C GLY A 175 14.78 32.50 20.06
N ASP A 176 16.02 32.37 19.56
CA ASP A 176 16.56 33.26 18.53
C ASP A 176 16.14 32.87 17.09
N PHE A 177 15.50 31.71 16.93
CA PHE A 177 15.04 31.24 15.63
C PHE A 177 13.63 31.75 15.33
N ILE A 178 13.44 32.31 14.13
CA ILE A 178 12.17 32.83 13.63
C ILE A 178 11.91 32.20 12.27
N ASP A 179 10.69 31.71 12.05
CA ASP A 179 10.30 31.08 10.79
C ASP A 179 8.92 31.53 10.32
N LEU A 180 8.73 31.54 9.01
CA LEU A 180 7.46 31.80 8.36
C LEU A 180 6.57 30.56 8.47
N CYS A 181 5.45 30.68 9.17
CA CYS A 181 4.47 29.61 9.26
C CYS A 181 3.09 30.16 9.63
N ARG A 182 2.02 29.46 9.21
CA ARG A 182 0.65 29.75 9.63
C ARG A 182 0.33 29.18 11.02
N GLY A 183 0.97 28.05 11.37
CA GLY A 183 0.74 27.25 12.56
C GLY A 183 -0.60 26.49 12.54
N PRO A 184 -1.15 26.11 13.71
CA PRO A 184 -0.63 26.38 15.06
C PRO A 184 0.62 25.55 15.40
N HIS A 185 1.31 25.97 16.47
CA HIS A 185 2.46 25.27 17.04
C HIS A 185 2.23 24.89 18.51
N VAL A 186 3.04 23.95 19.02
CA VAL A 186 3.07 23.64 20.46
C VAL A 186 3.45 24.89 21.27
N PRO A 187 2.95 25.05 22.51
CA PRO A 187 3.26 26.23 23.33
C PRO A 187 4.74 26.38 23.71
N SER A 188 5.47 25.27 23.75
CA SER A 188 6.89 25.26 24.11
C SER A 188 7.63 24.07 23.50
N THR A 189 8.93 24.21 23.24
CA THR A 189 9.75 23.13 22.67
C THR A 189 9.84 21.91 23.60
N GLY A 190 9.58 22.06 24.91
CA GLY A 190 9.55 20.94 25.86
C GLY A 190 8.36 19.99 25.69
N LYS A 191 7.37 20.35 24.86
CA LYS A 191 6.33 19.41 24.41
C LYS A 191 6.86 18.38 23.41
N LEU A 192 7.98 18.65 22.75
CA LEU A 192 8.56 17.82 21.69
C LEU A 192 9.50 16.76 22.29
N LYS A 193 8.92 15.67 22.78
CA LYS A 193 9.66 14.70 23.61
C LYS A 193 10.23 13.51 22.85
N ALA A 194 9.55 13.06 21.81
CA ALA A 194 9.89 11.83 21.10
C ALA A 194 9.92 12.07 19.60
N PHE A 195 11.12 12.15 19.03
CA PHE A 195 11.34 12.29 17.60
C PHE A 195 12.59 11.54 17.16
N LYS A 196 12.67 11.24 15.86
CA LYS A 196 13.79 10.56 15.21
C LYS A 196 13.99 11.12 13.80
N LEU A 197 15.22 11.47 13.43
CA LEU A 197 15.58 11.74 12.03
C LEU A 197 15.85 10.42 11.32
N THR A 198 15.36 10.29 10.08
CA THR A 198 15.32 9.01 9.37
C THR A 198 16.27 8.95 8.18
N LYS A 199 16.16 9.87 7.23
CA LYS A 199 16.99 9.88 6.01
C LYS A 199 17.14 11.27 5.42
N VAL A 200 18.15 11.43 4.57
CA VAL A 200 18.33 12.59 3.68
C VAL A 200 17.96 12.17 2.25
N ALA A 201 17.30 13.04 1.50
CA ALA A 201 17.04 12.86 0.07
C ALA A 201 17.27 14.18 -0.69
N GLY A 202 17.41 14.11 -2.01
CA GLY A 202 17.34 15.29 -2.86
C GLY A 202 15.89 15.71 -3.12
N ALA A 203 15.64 17.01 -3.19
CA ALA A 203 14.40 17.60 -3.66
C ALA A 203 14.73 18.73 -4.63
N TYR A 204 13.81 19.07 -5.52
CA TYR A 204 13.95 20.24 -6.37
C TYR A 204 13.06 21.37 -5.86
N TRP A 205 13.57 22.60 -5.93
CA TRP A 205 12.77 23.76 -5.52
C TRP A 205 11.47 23.83 -6.31
N ARG A 206 10.33 23.91 -5.60
CA ARG A 206 8.96 23.84 -6.13
C ARG A 206 8.62 22.57 -6.93
N GLY A 207 9.42 21.50 -6.79
CA GLY A 207 9.22 20.25 -7.50
C GLY A 207 9.55 20.30 -8.99
N ASP A 208 10.19 21.38 -9.48
CA ASP A 208 10.62 21.51 -10.87
C ASP A 208 12.10 21.10 -11.00
N SER A 209 12.37 20.04 -11.76
CA SER A 209 13.71 19.51 -11.99
C SER A 209 14.69 20.48 -12.66
N ASN A 210 14.19 21.60 -13.20
CA ASN A 210 15.03 22.67 -13.76
C ASN A 210 15.55 23.66 -12.69
N ASN A 211 15.01 23.61 -11.46
CA ASN A 211 15.41 24.50 -10.38
C ASN A 211 16.57 23.91 -9.54
N GLU A 212 17.06 24.71 -8.59
CA GLU A 212 18.10 24.29 -7.66
C GLU A 212 17.71 23.03 -6.87
N MET A 213 18.68 22.14 -6.70
CA MET A 213 18.53 20.92 -5.91
C MET A 213 18.74 21.23 -4.44
N LEU A 214 17.69 21.01 -3.66
CA LEU A 214 17.64 21.12 -2.21
C LEU A 214 17.91 19.78 -1.54
N GLN A 215 18.19 19.84 -0.26
CA GLN A 215 18.43 18.67 0.57
C GLN A 215 17.30 18.51 1.59
N ARG A 216 16.56 17.41 1.48
CA ARG A 216 15.41 17.08 2.31
C ARG A 216 15.82 16.19 3.47
N ILE A 217 15.64 16.64 4.70
CA ILE A 217 15.80 15.81 5.89
C ILE A 217 14.43 15.33 6.35
N TYR A 218 14.23 14.01 6.40
CA TYR A 218 13.00 13.39 6.91
C TYR A 218 13.11 13.08 8.40
N GLY A 219 12.01 13.29 9.13
CA GLY A 219 11.88 12.93 10.54
C GLY A 219 10.48 12.44 10.89
N THR A 220 10.36 11.86 12.08
CA THR A 220 9.08 11.48 12.68
C THR A 220 9.02 11.97 14.11
N ALA A 221 7.82 12.32 14.59
CA ALA A 221 7.58 12.76 15.96
C ALA A 221 6.27 12.17 16.48
N TRP A 222 6.26 11.87 17.78
CA TRP A 222 5.17 11.21 18.49
C TRP A 222 4.99 11.82 19.89
N PRO A 223 3.78 11.71 20.49
CA PRO A 223 3.51 12.18 21.85
C PRO A 223 4.40 11.53 22.91
N SER A 224 4.74 10.26 22.71
CA SER A 224 5.48 9.44 23.67
C SER A 224 6.62 8.66 23.04
N LYS A 225 7.63 8.32 23.86
CA LYS A 225 8.76 7.48 23.45
C LYS A 225 8.30 6.08 23.05
N GLN A 226 7.28 5.55 23.73
CA GLN A 226 6.70 4.25 23.42
C GLN A 226 6.12 4.23 22.00
N GLN A 227 5.28 5.21 21.63
CA GLN A 227 4.71 5.29 20.28
C GLN A 227 5.78 5.48 19.20
N LEU A 228 6.84 6.24 19.50
CA LEU A 228 7.98 6.35 18.59
C LEU A 228 8.69 5.00 18.40
N GLU A 229 8.95 4.26 19.49
CA GLU A 229 9.58 2.93 19.42
C GLU A 229 8.69 1.93 18.66
N GLU A 230 7.38 1.93 18.90
CA GLU A 230 6.40 1.13 18.15
C GLU A 230 6.40 1.47 16.65
N TYR A 231 6.47 2.76 16.30
CA TYR A 231 6.57 3.20 14.91
C TYR A 231 7.89 2.78 14.25
N LEU A 232 9.03 2.97 14.93
CA LEU A 232 10.34 2.57 14.41
C LEU A 232 10.44 1.05 14.27
N HIS A 233 9.87 0.29 15.20
CA HIS A 233 9.78 -1.16 15.10
C HIS A 233 8.96 -1.58 13.88
N ARG A 234 7.80 -0.95 13.64
CA ARG A 234 6.98 -1.20 12.43
C ARG A 234 7.73 -0.89 11.14
N LEU A 235 8.49 0.22 11.09
CA LEU A 235 9.31 0.56 9.92
C LEU A 235 10.43 -0.47 9.68
N ALA A 236 11.15 -0.87 10.72
CA ALA A 236 12.21 -1.87 10.61
C ALA A 236 11.64 -3.23 10.16
N GLU A 237 10.47 -3.61 10.67
CA GLU A 237 9.79 -4.84 10.25
C GLU A 237 9.31 -4.76 8.80
N ALA A 238 8.82 -3.59 8.35
CA ALA A 238 8.46 -3.35 6.95
C ALA A 238 9.66 -3.47 6.01
N GLU A 239 10.80 -2.87 6.36
CA GLU A 239 12.04 -2.98 5.58
C GLU A 239 12.58 -4.42 5.54
N ARG A 240 12.48 -5.13 6.67
CA ARG A 240 12.81 -6.56 6.73
C ARG A 240 11.91 -7.39 5.83
N ARG A 241 10.66 -6.99 5.64
CA ARG A 241 9.67 -7.70 4.82
C ARG A 241 9.61 -7.23 3.37
N ASP A 242 10.37 -6.21 3.00
CA ASP A 242 10.34 -5.63 1.67
C ASP A 242 10.57 -6.70 0.58
N HIS A 243 9.56 -6.86 -0.28
CA HIS A 243 9.57 -7.86 -1.34
C HIS A 243 10.70 -7.67 -2.36
N ARG A 244 11.26 -6.48 -2.51
CA ARG A 244 12.40 -6.21 -3.41
C ARG A 244 13.68 -6.79 -2.82
N ARG A 245 13.88 -6.61 -1.52
CA ARG A 245 15.02 -7.15 -0.77
C ARG A 245 14.94 -8.67 -0.73
N ILE A 246 13.81 -9.21 -0.27
CA ILE A 246 13.59 -10.65 -0.18
C ILE A 246 13.57 -11.30 -1.57
N GLY A 247 12.93 -10.67 -2.55
CA GLY A 247 12.89 -11.16 -3.93
C GLY A 247 14.28 -11.32 -4.53
N THR A 248 15.20 -10.40 -4.22
CA THR A 248 16.62 -10.50 -4.59
C THR A 248 17.32 -11.62 -3.81
N GLU A 249 17.19 -11.65 -2.47
CA GLU A 249 17.80 -12.67 -1.60
C GLU A 249 17.43 -14.12 -1.97
N LEU A 250 16.17 -14.32 -2.36
CA LEU A 250 15.60 -15.62 -2.73
C LEU A 250 15.64 -15.89 -4.24
N ASN A 251 16.20 -14.96 -5.03
CA ASN A 251 16.31 -15.04 -6.48
C ASN A 251 14.95 -15.32 -7.17
N LEU A 252 13.92 -14.53 -6.82
CA LEU A 252 12.55 -14.70 -7.29
C LEU A 252 12.26 -13.91 -8.57
N PHE A 253 12.73 -12.67 -8.65
CA PHE A 253 12.52 -11.79 -9.80
C PHE A 253 13.59 -10.70 -9.86
N SER A 254 13.64 -10.00 -10.98
CA SER A 254 14.39 -8.75 -11.15
C SER A 254 13.61 -7.75 -11.99
N ILE A 255 14.03 -6.48 -11.93
CA ILE A 255 13.64 -5.43 -12.88
C ILE A 255 14.96 -4.94 -13.47
N GLN A 256 15.08 -5.01 -14.80
CA GLN A 256 16.32 -4.74 -15.51
C GLN A 256 16.26 -3.34 -16.11
N ASP A 257 17.24 -2.50 -15.79
CA ASP A 257 17.27 -1.11 -16.28
C ASP A 257 17.26 -1.03 -17.82
N ASP A 258 17.97 -1.95 -18.48
CA ASP A 258 18.02 -2.06 -19.95
C ASP A 258 16.66 -2.33 -20.60
N ALA A 259 15.74 -3.00 -19.88
CA ALA A 259 14.39 -3.26 -20.36
C ALA A 259 13.41 -2.12 -20.01
N GLY A 260 13.77 -1.27 -19.04
CA GLY A 260 12.94 -0.21 -18.50
C GLY A 260 12.24 -0.59 -17.19
N GLY A 261 12.01 0.42 -16.35
CA GLY A 261 11.39 0.25 -15.04
C GLY A 261 9.96 -0.30 -15.10
N GLY A 262 9.58 -1.07 -14.09
CA GLY A 262 8.21 -1.59 -13.95
C GLY A 262 7.90 -2.78 -14.87
N LEU A 263 8.91 -3.40 -15.47
CA LEU A 263 8.79 -4.64 -16.24
C LEU A 263 9.51 -5.77 -15.50
N VAL A 264 8.75 -6.76 -15.05
CA VAL A 264 9.23 -7.79 -14.12
C VAL A 264 9.77 -9.00 -14.87
N PHE A 265 11.00 -9.39 -14.55
CA PHE A 265 11.65 -10.61 -15.02
C PHE A 265 11.53 -11.68 -13.95
N TRP A 266 10.65 -12.66 -14.16
CA TRP A 266 10.44 -13.77 -13.24
C TRP A 266 11.56 -14.81 -13.36
N HIS A 267 12.30 -15.05 -12.28
CA HIS A 267 13.37 -16.06 -12.23
C HIS A 267 12.78 -17.45 -11.96
N PRO A 268 13.51 -18.55 -12.16
CA PRO A 268 12.94 -19.90 -12.04
C PRO A 268 12.21 -20.19 -10.73
N ARG A 269 12.70 -19.66 -9.59
CA ARG A 269 12.04 -19.82 -8.29
C ARG A 269 10.78 -18.98 -8.17
N GLY A 270 10.81 -17.72 -8.60
CA GLY A 270 9.61 -16.86 -8.62
C GLY A 270 8.56 -17.35 -9.60
N ALA A 271 8.96 -17.71 -10.82
CA ALA A 271 8.10 -18.28 -11.84
C ALA A 271 7.37 -19.56 -11.37
N ARG A 272 8.05 -20.38 -10.57
CA ARG A 272 7.44 -21.57 -9.97
C ARG A 272 6.37 -21.24 -8.94
N ILE A 273 6.59 -20.25 -8.06
CA ILE A 273 5.55 -19.77 -7.13
C ILE A 273 4.38 -19.18 -7.92
N ARG A 274 4.67 -18.34 -8.92
CA ARG A 274 3.66 -17.74 -9.81
C ARG A 274 2.82 -18.82 -10.47
N ARG A 275 3.45 -19.88 -10.99
CA ARG A 275 2.75 -21.01 -11.59
C ARG A 275 1.83 -21.72 -10.60
N VAL A 276 2.25 -21.93 -9.36
CA VAL A 276 1.40 -22.52 -8.31
C VAL A 276 0.17 -21.65 -8.02
N ILE A 277 0.35 -20.32 -8.00
CA ILE A 277 -0.76 -19.37 -7.82
C ILE A 277 -1.73 -19.45 -9.01
N GLU A 278 -1.21 -19.46 -10.23
CA GLU A 278 -1.99 -19.58 -11.46
C GLU A 278 -2.74 -20.92 -11.53
N ASP A 279 -2.09 -22.05 -11.22
CA ASP A 279 -2.71 -23.38 -11.22
C ASP A 279 -3.85 -23.44 -10.18
N PHE A 280 -3.63 -22.93 -8.97
CA PHE A 280 -4.70 -22.81 -7.96
C PHE A 280 -5.88 -21.99 -8.49
N TRP A 281 -5.60 -20.88 -9.17
CA TRP A 281 -6.63 -20.05 -9.76
C TRP A 281 -7.41 -20.81 -10.83
N PHE A 282 -6.75 -21.45 -11.80
CA PHE A 282 -7.40 -22.23 -12.85
C PHE A 282 -8.30 -23.33 -12.25
N ASP A 283 -7.77 -24.13 -11.33
CA ASP A 283 -8.52 -25.22 -10.68
C ASP A 283 -9.77 -24.71 -9.93
N MET A 284 -9.63 -23.58 -9.22
CA MET A 284 -10.75 -22.98 -8.49
C MET A 284 -11.82 -22.44 -9.45
N HIS A 285 -11.40 -21.79 -10.53
CA HIS A 285 -12.31 -21.17 -11.50
C HIS A 285 -13.07 -22.20 -12.33
N GLU A 286 -12.41 -23.28 -12.72
CA GLU A 286 -13.05 -24.37 -13.46
C GLU A 286 -14.13 -25.05 -12.60
N ARG A 287 -13.84 -25.33 -11.32
CA ARG A 287 -14.84 -25.85 -10.35
C ARG A 287 -16.02 -24.89 -10.17
N ALA A 288 -15.79 -23.58 -10.30
CA ALA A 288 -16.82 -22.56 -10.20
C ALA A 288 -17.58 -22.31 -11.52
N GLY A 289 -17.27 -23.05 -12.58
CA GLY A 289 -17.96 -22.98 -13.87
C GLY A 289 -17.55 -21.80 -14.75
N TYR A 290 -16.33 -21.29 -14.57
CA TYR A 290 -15.73 -20.33 -15.51
C TYR A 290 -15.13 -21.05 -16.71
N GLN A 291 -15.14 -20.38 -17.86
CA GLN A 291 -14.43 -20.81 -19.06
C GLN A 291 -13.27 -19.86 -19.34
N PHE A 292 -12.13 -20.40 -19.76
CA PHE A 292 -10.93 -19.60 -19.94
C PHE A 292 -10.80 -19.04 -21.35
N LEU A 293 -10.40 -17.78 -21.44
CA LEU A 293 -10.07 -17.10 -22.68
C LEU A 293 -8.57 -16.79 -22.74
N TYR A 294 -8.07 -16.58 -23.96
CA TYR A 294 -6.77 -15.99 -24.24
C TYR A 294 -6.96 -14.95 -25.33
N THR A 295 -6.69 -13.68 -25.01
CA THR A 295 -6.95 -12.56 -25.92
C THR A 295 -5.67 -11.80 -26.27
N PRO A 296 -5.59 -11.16 -27.46
CA PRO A 296 -4.40 -10.41 -27.87
C PRO A 296 -4.00 -9.28 -26.89
N HIS A 297 -2.75 -8.81 -27.01
CA HIS A 297 -2.22 -7.71 -26.18
C HIS A 297 -2.35 -6.32 -26.82
N ILE A 298 -2.67 -6.26 -28.12
CA ILE A 298 -2.85 -5.02 -28.87
C ILE A 298 -4.23 -5.02 -29.53
N ALA A 299 -4.81 -3.84 -29.70
CA ALA A 299 -6.03 -3.65 -30.48
C ALA A 299 -5.97 -2.37 -31.28
N ASN A 300 -6.77 -2.32 -32.35
CA ASN A 300 -6.99 -1.11 -33.12
C ASN A 300 -7.57 -0.01 -32.20
N LEU A 301 -7.10 1.23 -32.38
CA LEU A 301 -7.48 2.39 -31.59
C LEU A 301 -9.01 2.60 -31.48
N ASP A 302 -9.77 2.24 -32.52
CA ASP A 302 -11.22 2.40 -32.54
C ASP A 302 -11.94 1.52 -31.51
N LEU A 303 -11.32 0.42 -31.06
CA LEU A 303 -11.85 -0.38 -29.95
C LEU A 303 -11.86 0.42 -28.62
N TRP A 304 -10.82 1.23 -28.40
CA TRP A 304 -10.68 2.07 -27.21
C TRP A 304 -11.61 3.27 -27.23
N LYS A 305 -11.87 3.82 -28.41
CA LYS A 305 -12.90 4.86 -28.61
C LYS A 305 -14.29 4.30 -28.34
N THR A 306 -14.61 3.14 -28.92
CA THR A 306 -15.93 2.49 -28.74
C THR A 306 -16.17 2.19 -27.27
N SER A 307 -15.19 1.61 -26.58
CA SER A 307 -15.31 1.30 -25.15
C SER A 307 -15.28 2.52 -24.22
N GLY A 308 -14.85 3.70 -24.70
CA GLY A 308 -14.70 4.92 -23.91
C GLY A 308 -13.38 5.04 -23.14
N HIS A 309 -12.50 4.04 -23.22
CA HIS A 309 -11.19 4.10 -22.56
C HIS A 309 -10.29 5.21 -23.13
N ALA A 310 -10.45 5.55 -24.41
CA ALA A 310 -9.74 6.68 -25.01
C ALA A 310 -10.09 8.03 -24.34
N ASP A 311 -11.32 8.18 -23.84
CA ASP A 311 -11.79 9.45 -23.24
C ASP A 311 -11.42 9.53 -21.76
N PHE A 312 -11.57 8.42 -21.02
CA PHE A 312 -11.45 8.41 -19.56
C PHE A 312 -10.13 7.83 -19.03
N TYR A 313 -9.34 7.15 -19.88
CA TYR A 313 -8.15 6.39 -19.45
C TYR A 313 -6.88 6.68 -20.27
N SER A 314 -6.94 7.60 -21.25
CA SER A 314 -5.84 7.90 -22.18
C SER A 314 -4.53 8.29 -21.49
N GLU A 315 -4.60 9.03 -20.38
CA GLU A 315 -3.40 9.44 -19.62
C GLU A 315 -2.59 8.23 -19.10
N SER A 316 -3.26 7.11 -18.86
CA SER A 316 -2.69 5.86 -18.36
C SER A 316 -2.41 4.83 -19.46
N MET A 317 -2.60 5.18 -20.73
CA MET A 317 -2.35 4.28 -21.87
C MET A 317 -1.03 4.64 -22.56
N TYR A 318 -0.37 3.64 -23.15
CA TYR A 318 0.79 3.88 -24.00
C TYR A 318 0.36 4.51 -25.32
N GLU A 319 1.21 5.33 -25.93
CA GLU A 319 0.90 5.92 -27.24
C GLU A 319 0.63 4.83 -28.29
N PRO A 320 -0.30 5.06 -29.24
CA PRO A 320 -0.53 4.13 -30.33
C PRO A 320 0.71 3.95 -31.21
N MET A 321 0.91 2.73 -31.69
CA MET A 321 1.85 2.35 -32.75
C MET A 321 1.13 2.45 -34.09
N GLU A 322 1.69 3.21 -35.03
CA GLU A 322 1.18 3.29 -36.40
C GLU A 322 1.64 2.07 -37.22
N ASP A 323 0.70 1.43 -37.90
CA ASP A 323 0.93 0.32 -38.83
C ASP A 323 0.11 0.57 -40.11
N ASP A 324 0.81 0.97 -41.18
CA ASP A 324 0.26 1.41 -42.46
C ASP A 324 -0.83 2.50 -42.35
N THR A 325 -2.09 2.09 -42.32
CA THR A 325 -3.29 2.96 -42.30
C THR A 325 -4.08 2.84 -41.00
N GLN A 326 -3.57 2.07 -40.04
CA GLN A 326 -4.22 1.81 -38.76
C GLN A 326 -3.30 2.14 -37.60
N ALA A 327 -3.90 2.54 -36.48
CA ALA A 327 -3.19 2.73 -35.23
C ALA A 327 -3.58 1.60 -34.27
N PHE A 328 -2.58 0.92 -33.71
CA PHE A 328 -2.74 -0.12 -32.70
C PHE A 328 -2.21 0.35 -31.36
N GLN A 329 -2.81 -0.11 -30.28
CA GLN A 329 -2.40 0.30 -28.94
C GLN A 329 -2.40 -0.90 -28.00
N LEU A 330 -1.45 -0.94 -27.08
CA LEU A 330 -1.38 -1.94 -26.02
C LEU A 330 -2.62 -1.86 -25.13
N LYS A 331 -3.17 -3.00 -24.75
CA LYS A 331 -4.37 -3.06 -23.91
C LYS A 331 -4.09 -2.59 -22.47
N PRO A 332 -4.84 -1.60 -21.94
CA PRO A 332 -4.78 -1.27 -20.52
C PRO A 332 -5.70 -2.14 -19.65
N MET A 333 -6.66 -2.84 -20.28
CA MET A 333 -7.69 -3.69 -19.68
C MET A 333 -8.14 -4.78 -20.67
N ASN A 334 -8.66 -5.91 -20.17
CA ASN A 334 -9.11 -7.03 -21.01
C ASN A 334 -10.57 -6.92 -21.45
N CYS A 335 -11.38 -6.09 -20.76
CA CYS A 335 -12.83 -6.05 -20.94
C CYS A 335 -13.31 -5.91 -22.41
N PRO A 336 -12.72 -5.07 -23.29
CA PRO A 336 -13.24 -4.93 -24.65
C PRO A 336 -13.01 -6.19 -25.49
N PHE A 337 -11.95 -6.96 -25.20
CA PHE A 337 -11.69 -8.22 -25.89
C PHE A 337 -12.72 -9.29 -25.54
N HIS A 338 -13.09 -9.40 -24.27
CA HIS A 338 -14.12 -10.35 -23.83
C HIS A 338 -15.50 -9.97 -24.40
N VAL A 339 -15.77 -8.67 -24.55
CA VAL A 339 -16.96 -8.18 -25.26
C VAL A 339 -16.95 -8.57 -26.74
N LEU A 340 -15.80 -8.49 -27.42
CA LEU A 340 -15.71 -8.96 -28.82
C LEU A 340 -15.99 -10.47 -28.92
N VAL A 341 -15.51 -11.28 -27.98
CA VAL A 341 -15.82 -12.72 -27.92
C VAL A 341 -17.32 -12.94 -27.67
N TYR A 342 -17.96 -12.11 -26.84
CA TYR A 342 -19.41 -12.16 -26.64
C TYR A 342 -20.15 -11.87 -27.94
N LYS A 343 -19.72 -10.86 -28.69
CA LYS A 343 -20.39 -10.42 -29.92
C LYS A 343 -20.22 -11.34 -31.12
N ASP A 344 -19.27 -12.27 -31.07
CA ASP A 344 -19.00 -13.19 -32.18
C ASP A 344 -20.21 -14.08 -32.53
N ARG A 345 -21.09 -14.33 -31.56
CA ARG A 345 -22.31 -15.13 -31.76
C ARG A 345 -23.51 -14.57 -31.01
N LEU A 346 -24.69 -14.99 -31.44
CA LEU A 346 -25.92 -14.68 -30.73
C LEU A 346 -26.12 -15.62 -29.53
N HIS A 347 -26.55 -15.08 -28.39
CA HIS A 347 -26.83 -15.83 -27.17
C HIS A 347 -28.33 -15.82 -26.83
N SER A 348 -28.80 -16.92 -26.26
CA SER A 348 -30.13 -17.08 -25.65
C SER A 348 -30.07 -16.74 -24.17
N TYR A 349 -31.20 -16.32 -23.59
CA TYR A 349 -31.34 -16.16 -22.14
C TYR A 349 -30.96 -17.44 -21.36
N ARG A 350 -31.03 -18.61 -22.00
CA ARG A 350 -30.65 -19.93 -21.44
C ARG A 350 -29.15 -20.14 -21.34
N ASP A 351 -28.37 -19.41 -22.14
CA ASP A 351 -26.90 -19.48 -22.11
C ASP A 351 -26.33 -18.66 -20.94
N LEU A 352 -27.14 -17.73 -20.39
CA LEU A 352 -26.74 -16.85 -19.29
C LEU A 352 -26.98 -17.49 -17.92
N PRO A 353 -26.04 -17.39 -16.97
CA PRO A 353 -24.86 -16.53 -17.02
C PRO A 353 -23.64 -17.17 -17.71
N LEU A 354 -22.97 -16.40 -18.58
CA LEU A 354 -21.67 -16.75 -19.16
C LEU A 354 -20.56 -16.21 -18.26
N ARG A 355 -19.64 -17.06 -17.83
CA ARG A 355 -18.54 -16.69 -16.93
C ARG A 355 -17.22 -16.92 -17.64
N TRP A 356 -16.55 -15.85 -18.06
CA TRP A 356 -15.27 -15.95 -18.75
C TRP A 356 -14.16 -15.35 -17.91
N ALA A 357 -13.03 -16.04 -17.86
CA ALA A 357 -11.87 -15.63 -17.08
C ALA A 357 -10.60 -15.73 -17.93
N GLU A 358 -9.64 -14.85 -17.67
CA GLU A 358 -8.35 -14.80 -18.36
C GLU A 358 -7.27 -14.34 -17.39
N MET A 359 -6.12 -15.03 -17.37
CA MET A 359 -4.88 -14.48 -16.84
C MET A 359 -4.33 -13.45 -17.84
N GLY A 360 -4.99 -12.29 -17.90
CA GLY A 360 -4.86 -11.31 -18.98
C GLY A 360 -3.77 -10.30 -18.70
N THR A 361 -2.69 -10.32 -19.48
CA THR A 361 -1.60 -9.36 -19.35
C THR A 361 -1.94 -8.04 -20.03
N VAL A 362 -1.90 -6.96 -19.25
CA VAL A 362 -2.21 -5.59 -19.65
C VAL A 362 -1.01 -4.67 -19.39
N TYR A 363 -1.05 -3.48 -20.00
CA TYR A 363 0.01 -2.48 -19.91
C TYR A 363 -0.55 -1.11 -19.57
N ARG A 364 0.00 -0.46 -18.55
CA ARG A 364 -0.37 0.91 -18.14
C ARG A 364 0.84 1.81 -18.11
N ARG A 365 0.67 3.03 -18.62
CA ARG A 365 1.69 4.09 -18.67
C ARG A 365 1.82 4.76 -17.31
N GLU A 366 2.34 4.01 -16.33
CA GLU A 366 2.63 4.53 -15.00
C GLU A 366 3.83 5.49 -15.02
N MET A 367 3.72 6.58 -14.28
CA MET A 367 4.81 7.54 -14.10
C MET A 367 6.02 6.85 -13.47
N SER A 368 7.23 7.11 -13.98
CA SER A 368 8.45 6.42 -13.54
C SER A 368 8.69 6.54 -12.02
N GLY A 369 8.37 7.69 -11.43
CA GLY A 369 8.50 7.92 -9.98
C GLY A 369 7.47 7.18 -9.11
N ALA A 370 6.40 6.65 -9.70
CA ALA A 370 5.38 5.89 -9.00
C ALA A 370 5.64 4.37 -9.00
N LEU A 371 6.60 3.89 -9.81
CA LEU A 371 6.93 2.47 -9.90
C LEU A 371 7.54 1.97 -8.60
N HIS A 372 7.09 0.79 -8.15
CA HIS A 372 7.54 0.23 -6.87
C HIS A 372 7.55 -1.30 -6.90
N GLY A 373 8.72 -1.88 -7.22
CA GLY A 373 8.93 -3.32 -7.21
C GLY A 373 7.83 -4.07 -7.97
N LEU A 374 7.13 -4.97 -7.27
CA LEU A 374 5.97 -5.70 -7.78
C LEU A 374 4.62 -5.03 -7.48
N MET A 375 4.58 -4.04 -6.58
CA MET A 375 3.32 -3.43 -6.13
C MET A 375 2.72 -2.47 -7.16
N ARG A 376 3.58 -1.80 -7.94
CA ARG A 376 3.18 -0.88 -9.01
C ARG A 376 4.14 -1.00 -10.19
N VAL A 377 3.63 -1.57 -11.27
CA VAL A 377 4.37 -2.00 -12.47
C VAL A 377 3.64 -1.54 -13.73
N ARG A 378 4.35 -1.53 -14.87
CA ARG A 378 3.80 -1.12 -16.16
C ARG A 378 3.16 -2.29 -16.92
N GLY A 379 3.79 -3.46 -16.88
CA GLY A 379 3.25 -4.70 -17.44
C GLY A 379 2.88 -5.65 -16.32
N PHE A 380 1.63 -6.13 -16.32
CA PHE A 380 1.15 -7.04 -15.28
C PHE A 380 0.02 -7.93 -15.78
N THR A 381 -0.14 -9.08 -15.14
CA THR A 381 -1.19 -10.05 -15.45
C THR A 381 -2.29 -9.92 -14.41
N GLN A 382 -3.51 -9.64 -14.85
CA GLN A 382 -4.68 -9.64 -13.98
C GLN A 382 -5.37 -10.99 -14.01
N ASP A 383 -5.93 -11.39 -12.88
CA ASP A 383 -6.75 -12.59 -12.74
C ASP A 383 -8.22 -12.31 -13.15
N ASP A 384 -8.33 -11.68 -14.32
CA ASP A 384 -9.49 -10.92 -14.76
C ASP A 384 -10.62 -11.85 -15.20
N ALA A 385 -11.86 -11.45 -14.92
CA ALA A 385 -13.02 -12.18 -15.38
C ALA A 385 -14.21 -11.24 -15.63
N HIS A 386 -14.98 -11.62 -16.65
CA HIS A 386 -16.17 -10.92 -17.08
C HIS A 386 -17.33 -11.90 -17.13
N ILE A 387 -18.39 -11.57 -16.38
CA ILE A 387 -19.60 -12.37 -16.32
C ILE A 387 -20.70 -11.62 -17.04
N PHE A 388 -21.29 -12.26 -18.04
CA PHE A 388 -22.46 -11.74 -18.75
C PHE A 388 -23.69 -12.43 -18.19
N CYS A 389 -24.58 -11.66 -17.60
CA CYS A 389 -25.76 -12.20 -16.94
C CYS A 389 -27.00 -11.34 -17.19
N ARG A 390 -28.17 -11.86 -16.82
CA ARG A 390 -29.40 -11.09 -16.78
C ARG A 390 -29.51 -10.30 -15.48
N GLU A 391 -30.39 -9.30 -15.47
CA GLU A 391 -30.67 -8.47 -14.29
C GLU A 391 -31.13 -9.29 -13.08
N ASP A 392 -31.97 -10.30 -13.29
CA ASP A 392 -32.44 -11.21 -12.24
C ASP A 392 -31.34 -12.13 -11.65
N GLN A 393 -30.16 -12.18 -12.28
CA GLN A 393 -29.05 -13.04 -11.88
C GLN A 393 -27.94 -12.32 -11.11
N ILE A 394 -27.94 -10.98 -11.10
CA ILE A 394 -26.84 -10.16 -10.53
C ILE A 394 -26.50 -10.57 -9.10
N GLU A 395 -27.51 -10.60 -8.21
CA GLU A 395 -27.31 -10.90 -6.79
C GLU A 395 -26.68 -12.28 -6.58
N ALA A 396 -27.17 -13.30 -7.30
CA ALA A 396 -26.66 -14.66 -7.21
C ALA A 396 -25.22 -14.78 -7.70
N GLU A 397 -24.85 -14.03 -8.74
CA GLU A 397 -23.48 -13.99 -9.25
C GLU A 397 -22.54 -13.25 -8.28
N ILE A 398 -22.94 -12.11 -7.71
CA ILE A 398 -22.13 -11.40 -6.71
C ILE A 398 -21.86 -12.30 -5.50
N LEU A 399 -22.86 -13.00 -4.97
CA LEU A 399 -22.68 -13.91 -3.84
C LEU A 399 -21.66 -15.02 -4.15
N ARG A 400 -21.70 -15.60 -5.35
CA ARG A 400 -20.72 -16.61 -5.79
C ARG A 400 -19.32 -16.03 -5.92
N ILE A 401 -19.19 -14.80 -6.43
CA ILE A 401 -17.89 -14.12 -6.53
C ILE A 401 -17.32 -13.86 -5.13
N LEU A 402 -18.14 -13.39 -4.20
CA LEU A 402 -17.73 -13.18 -2.80
C LEU A 402 -17.27 -14.49 -2.15
N ASP A 403 -17.96 -15.61 -2.39
CA ASP A 403 -17.53 -16.93 -1.92
C ASP A 403 -16.14 -17.31 -2.45
N LEU A 404 -15.90 -17.11 -3.74
CA LEU A 404 -14.58 -17.37 -4.34
C LEU A 404 -13.51 -16.45 -3.78
N THR A 405 -13.82 -15.16 -3.57
CA THR A 405 -12.88 -14.24 -2.95
C THR A 405 -12.47 -14.73 -1.56
N LEU A 406 -13.42 -15.13 -0.73
CA LEU A 406 -13.13 -15.64 0.61
C LEU A 406 -12.32 -16.95 0.57
N GLU A 407 -12.60 -17.87 -0.36
CA GLU A 407 -11.77 -19.08 -0.56
C GLU A 407 -10.33 -18.73 -0.92
N VAL A 408 -10.11 -17.73 -1.77
CA VAL A 408 -8.77 -17.24 -2.14
C VAL A 408 -8.06 -16.66 -0.92
N LEU A 409 -8.68 -15.70 -0.23
CA LEU A 409 -8.09 -15.07 0.95
C LEU A 409 -7.72 -16.11 2.01
N GLN A 410 -8.62 -17.06 2.22
CA GLN A 410 -8.39 -18.18 3.12
C GLN A 410 -7.20 -19.04 2.64
N ALA A 411 -7.20 -19.51 1.40
CA ALA A 411 -6.12 -20.35 0.87
C ALA A 411 -4.72 -19.73 1.04
N PHE A 412 -4.62 -18.40 0.94
CA PHE A 412 -3.36 -17.66 1.02
C PHE A 412 -3.02 -17.09 2.40
N GLY A 413 -3.83 -17.36 3.44
CA GLY A 413 -3.51 -16.98 4.82
C GLY A 413 -3.93 -15.57 5.23
N PHE A 414 -4.84 -14.93 4.49
CA PHE A 414 -5.39 -13.62 4.84
C PHE A 414 -6.68 -13.78 5.65
N ASP A 415 -6.55 -13.72 6.97
CA ASP A 415 -7.70 -13.85 7.88
C ASP A 415 -8.34 -12.50 8.23
N GLU A 416 -7.63 -11.38 8.02
CA GLU A 416 -8.12 -10.01 8.25
C GLU A 416 -8.26 -9.26 6.92
N TYR A 417 -9.48 -8.77 6.66
CA TYR A 417 -9.79 -7.96 5.49
C TYR A 417 -10.89 -6.93 5.80
N GLU A 418 -10.88 -5.83 5.05
CA GLU A 418 -11.90 -4.80 5.08
C GLU A 418 -12.67 -4.81 3.75
N VAL A 419 -14.00 -4.74 3.83
CA VAL A 419 -14.87 -4.64 2.67
C VAL A 419 -15.37 -3.21 2.55
N ASN A 420 -15.17 -2.60 1.39
CA ASN A 420 -15.64 -1.25 1.08
C ASN A 420 -16.66 -1.32 -0.07
N LEU A 421 -17.80 -0.64 0.08
CA LEU A 421 -18.74 -0.38 -1.01
C LEU A 421 -18.47 1.01 -1.57
N SER A 422 -17.85 1.08 -2.74
CA SER A 422 -17.50 2.35 -3.37
C SER A 422 -18.61 2.86 -4.30
N THR A 423 -19.06 4.10 -4.05
CA THR A 423 -20.21 4.72 -4.72
C THR A 423 -19.80 5.62 -5.89
N ARG A 424 -20.76 6.31 -6.51
CA ARG A 424 -20.59 7.07 -7.76
C ARG A 424 -19.53 8.17 -7.65
N PRO A 425 -18.47 8.17 -8.49
CA PRO A 425 -17.49 9.27 -8.56
C PRO A 425 -18.05 10.50 -9.30
N ASP A 426 -17.35 11.64 -9.19
CA ASP A 426 -17.70 12.88 -9.92
C ASP A 426 -17.70 12.68 -11.45
N LYS A 427 -16.76 11.87 -11.96
CA LYS A 427 -16.66 11.50 -13.37
C LYS A 427 -17.25 10.10 -13.58
N ALA A 428 -18.54 10.05 -13.91
CA ALA A 428 -19.27 8.80 -14.13
C ALA A 428 -20.00 8.77 -15.49
N VAL A 429 -20.23 7.57 -16.03
CA VAL A 429 -21.08 7.31 -17.19
C VAL A 429 -22.34 6.54 -16.77
N GLY A 430 -23.42 6.70 -17.53
CA GLY A 430 -24.74 6.12 -17.22
C GLY A 430 -25.67 7.07 -16.45
N SER A 431 -26.94 6.68 -16.31
CA SER A 431 -27.93 7.47 -15.57
C SER A 431 -27.84 7.27 -14.06
N GLU A 432 -28.33 8.23 -13.28
CA GLU A 432 -28.40 8.13 -11.82
C GLU A 432 -29.19 6.90 -11.35
N GLU A 433 -30.30 6.58 -12.02
CA GLU A 433 -31.13 5.41 -11.73
C GLU A 433 -30.35 4.08 -11.86
N ILE A 434 -29.48 3.96 -12.87
CA ILE A 434 -28.64 2.76 -13.05
C ILE A 434 -27.64 2.63 -11.91
N TRP A 435 -27.04 3.75 -11.50
CA TRP A 435 -26.08 3.80 -10.39
C TRP A 435 -26.71 3.43 -9.06
N ASP A 436 -27.91 3.95 -8.78
CA ASP A 436 -28.66 3.63 -7.56
C ASP A 436 -29.03 2.15 -7.53
N HIS A 437 -29.51 1.62 -8.65
CA HIS A 437 -29.87 0.20 -8.78
C HIS A 437 -28.65 -0.71 -8.57
N ALA A 438 -27.53 -0.41 -9.23
CA ALA A 438 -26.28 -1.17 -9.11
C ALA A 438 -25.73 -1.13 -7.66
N THR A 439 -25.76 0.04 -7.04
CA THR A 439 -25.28 0.21 -5.65
C THR A 439 -26.16 -0.55 -4.67
N ALA A 440 -27.47 -0.52 -4.87
CA ALA A 440 -28.42 -1.28 -4.06
C ALA A 440 -28.22 -2.80 -4.20
N ALA A 441 -27.96 -3.30 -5.42
CA ALA A 441 -27.68 -4.71 -5.65
C ALA A 441 -26.41 -5.19 -4.93
N LEU A 442 -25.32 -4.41 -4.98
CA LEU A 442 -24.08 -4.72 -4.27
C LEU A 442 -24.28 -4.69 -2.75
N ARG A 443 -25.00 -3.68 -2.23
CA ARG A 443 -25.33 -3.56 -0.81
C ARG A 443 -26.14 -4.76 -0.32
N ALA A 444 -27.20 -5.13 -1.03
CA ALA A 444 -28.04 -6.27 -0.68
C ALA A 444 -27.26 -7.59 -0.64
N ALA A 445 -26.33 -7.79 -1.58
CA ALA A 445 -25.47 -8.97 -1.60
C ALA A 445 -24.53 -9.02 -0.38
N LEU A 446 -23.94 -7.89 0.03
CA LEU A 446 -23.10 -7.78 1.23
C LEU A 446 -23.89 -8.08 2.51
N GLU A 447 -25.07 -7.46 2.66
CA GLU A 447 -25.95 -7.65 3.81
C GLU A 447 -26.41 -9.10 3.93
N LYS A 448 -26.81 -9.73 2.81
CA LYS A 448 -27.23 -11.13 2.78
C LYS A 448 -26.09 -12.10 3.11
N LYS A 449 -24.85 -11.75 2.76
CA LYS A 449 -23.66 -12.51 3.12
C LYS A 449 -23.28 -12.33 4.60
N GLY A 450 -23.79 -11.29 5.25
CA GLY A 450 -23.43 -10.94 6.62
C GLY A 450 -22.01 -10.36 6.73
N LEU A 451 -21.50 -9.76 5.65
CA LEU A 451 -20.19 -9.11 5.65
C LEU A 451 -20.33 -7.68 6.16
N ALA A 452 -19.53 -7.30 7.15
CA ALA A 452 -19.41 -5.91 7.57
C ALA A 452 -18.69 -5.11 6.47
N PHE A 453 -19.20 -3.93 6.14
CA PHE A 453 -18.59 -3.07 5.13
C PHE A 453 -18.71 -1.58 5.49
N SER A 454 -17.75 -0.80 5.00
CA SER A 454 -17.74 0.66 5.02
C SER A 454 -18.20 1.20 3.65
N VAL A 455 -18.74 2.43 3.62
CA VAL A 455 -19.08 3.11 2.36
C VAL A 455 -17.95 4.06 2.00
N ASP A 456 -17.44 3.93 0.79
CA ASP A 456 -16.37 4.75 0.22
C ASP A 456 -16.96 5.69 -0.83
N GLU A 457 -17.33 6.90 -0.37
CA GLU A 457 -18.04 7.87 -1.19
C GLU A 457 -17.20 8.34 -2.37
N GLY A 458 -17.71 8.13 -3.59
CA GLY A 458 -17.01 8.52 -4.82
C GLY A 458 -15.85 7.61 -5.24
N GLY A 459 -15.62 6.48 -4.56
CA GLY A 459 -14.52 5.56 -4.88
C GLY A 459 -14.78 4.64 -6.08
N GLY A 460 -15.98 4.66 -6.67
CA GLY A 460 -16.41 3.77 -7.76
C GLY A 460 -15.62 3.93 -9.06
N ALA A 461 -15.73 2.96 -9.97
CA ALA A 461 -15.17 3.09 -11.31
C ALA A 461 -16.03 4.03 -12.16
N PHE A 462 -15.49 4.62 -13.24
CA PHE A 462 -16.28 5.55 -14.05
C PHE A 462 -17.56 4.92 -14.64
N TYR A 463 -17.59 3.59 -14.83
CA TYR A 463 -18.71 2.83 -15.40
C TYR A 463 -19.60 2.10 -14.38
N GLY A 464 -19.32 2.17 -13.07
CA GLY A 464 -20.22 1.61 -12.07
C GLY A 464 -19.64 1.46 -10.65
N PRO A 465 -20.51 1.12 -9.68
CA PRO A 465 -20.11 0.92 -8.29
C PRO A 465 -19.39 -0.41 -8.12
N LYS A 466 -18.64 -0.54 -7.03
CA LYS A 466 -17.84 -1.73 -6.77
C LYS A 466 -17.75 -2.11 -5.30
N ILE A 467 -17.54 -3.40 -5.07
CA ILE A 467 -17.10 -3.94 -3.79
C ILE A 467 -15.58 -4.11 -3.88
N ASP A 468 -14.85 -3.42 -3.03
CA ASP A 468 -13.41 -3.55 -2.89
C ASP A 468 -13.07 -4.27 -1.59
N ILE A 469 -12.21 -5.28 -1.69
CA ILE A 469 -11.74 -6.05 -0.53
C ILE A 469 -10.26 -5.75 -0.34
N LYS A 470 -9.95 -5.07 0.76
CA LYS A 470 -8.60 -4.71 1.18
C LYS A 470 -8.11 -5.76 2.16
N ILE A 471 -7.00 -6.42 1.85
CA ILE A 471 -6.36 -7.36 2.76
C ILE A 471 -5.40 -6.62 3.67
N ARG A 472 -5.37 -7.02 4.95
CA ARG A 472 -4.37 -6.53 5.90
C ARG A 472 -3.21 -7.51 5.94
N ASP A 473 -1.99 -7.03 5.69
CA ASP A 473 -0.80 -7.86 5.79
C ASP A 473 -0.35 -8.08 7.25
N ALA A 474 0.67 -8.92 7.43
CA ALA A 474 1.17 -9.31 8.75
C ALA A 474 1.75 -8.15 9.61
N ILE A 475 1.88 -6.94 9.05
CA ILE A 475 2.31 -5.74 9.77
C ILE A 475 1.29 -4.62 9.76
N GLY A 476 0.05 -4.91 9.35
CA GLY A 476 -1.09 -4.01 9.45
C GLY A 476 -1.27 -3.05 8.28
N ARG A 477 -0.57 -3.23 7.16
CA ARG A 477 -0.81 -2.42 5.94
C ARG A 477 -1.94 -3.00 5.13
N GLU A 478 -2.71 -2.11 4.51
CA GLU A 478 -3.87 -2.46 3.69
C GLU A 478 -3.53 -2.47 2.21
N TRP A 479 -3.92 -3.55 1.55
CA TRP A 479 -3.72 -3.74 0.12
C TRP A 479 -5.06 -4.06 -0.53
N GLN A 480 -5.53 -3.19 -1.42
CA GLN A 480 -6.67 -3.52 -2.26
C GLN A 480 -6.26 -4.61 -3.26
N CYS A 481 -6.86 -5.79 -3.15
CA CYS A 481 -6.58 -6.92 -4.03
C CYS A 481 -7.81 -7.26 -4.87
N SER A 482 -8.92 -7.57 -4.23
CA SER A 482 -10.11 -8.06 -4.91
C SER A 482 -11.10 -6.93 -5.19
N THR A 483 -11.77 -7.03 -6.33
CA THR A 483 -12.79 -6.05 -6.75
C THR A 483 -13.92 -6.76 -7.49
N VAL A 484 -15.16 -6.31 -7.27
CA VAL A 484 -16.35 -6.75 -8.00
C VAL A 484 -17.12 -5.52 -8.44
N GLN A 485 -17.26 -5.32 -9.75
CA GLN A 485 -17.78 -4.08 -10.33
C GLN A 485 -18.89 -4.39 -11.31
N LEU A 486 -20.00 -3.65 -11.23
CA LEU A 486 -21.11 -3.77 -12.17
C LEU A 486 -20.94 -2.75 -13.30
N ASP A 487 -21.04 -3.22 -14.55
CA ASP A 487 -20.95 -2.37 -15.73
C ASP A 487 -22.19 -2.54 -16.62
N PHE A 488 -22.89 -1.43 -16.80
CA PHE A 488 -24.03 -1.28 -17.69
C PHE A 488 -23.67 -0.54 -18.99
N ASN A 489 -22.54 0.16 -18.99
CA ASN A 489 -22.07 1.03 -20.06
C ASN A 489 -21.38 0.27 -21.19
N LEU A 490 -20.49 -0.69 -20.93
CA LEU A 490 -19.89 -1.48 -22.02
C LEU A 490 -20.92 -2.28 -22.82
N PRO A 491 -21.89 -2.98 -22.21
CA PRO A 491 -22.98 -3.61 -22.94
C PRO A 491 -23.75 -2.65 -23.85
N GLU A 492 -23.94 -1.41 -23.42
CA GLU A 492 -24.59 -0.36 -24.22
C GLU A 492 -23.72 0.10 -25.39
N ARG A 493 -22.49 0.53 -25.11
CA ARG A 493 -21.55 1.07 -26.11
C ARG A 493 -21.25 0.09 -27.23
N PHE A 494 -21.22 -1.20 -26.91
CA PHE A 494 -20.97 -2.26 -27.89
C PHE A 494 -22.24 -2.82 -28.53
N GLY A 495 -23.43 -2.36 -28.13
CA GLY A 495 -24.70 -2.88 -28.64
C GLY A 495 -24.86 -4.38 -28.39
N MET A 496 -24.51 -4.83 -27.18
CA MET A 496 -24.60 -6.23 -26.80
C MET A 496 -26.05 -6.63 -26.54
N GLU A 497 -26.44 -7.81 -27.04
CA GLU A 497 -27.80 -8.32 -26.91
C GLU A 497 -27.81 -9.84 -26.64
N TYR A 498 -28.92 -10.32 -26.08
CA TYR A 498 -29.33 -11.72 -26.03
C TYR A 498 -30.82 -11.84 -26.39
N VAL A 499 -31.26 -13.06 -26.75
CA VAL A 499 -32.68 -13.37 -27.01
C VAL A 499 -33.37 -13.77 -25.70
N ALA A 500 -34.33 -12.98 -25.25
CA ALA A 500 -35.13 -13.24 -24.06
C ALA A 500 -36.22 -14.32 -24.28
N GLU A 501 -36.88 -14.74 -23.20
CA GLU A 501 -37.96 -15.76 -23.23
C GLU A 501 -39.10 -15.40 -24.18
N ASP A 502 -39.40 -14.11 -24.30
CA ASP A 502 -40.44 -13.56 -25.18
C ASP A 502 -39.94 -13.31 -26.63
N ASN A 503 -38.74 -13.78 -26.97
CA ASN A 503 -38.00 -13.50 -28.21
C ASN A 503 -37.61 -12.02 -28.41
N SER A 504 -37.78 -11.15 -27.41
CA SER A 504 -37.27 -9.78 -27.47
C SER A 504 -35.73 -9.77 -27.38
N ARG A 505 -35.13 -8.74 -27.98
CA ARG A 505 -33.69 -8.44 -27.80
C ARG A 505 -33.53 -7.68 -26.49
N ARG A 506 -32.72 -8.22 -25.58
CA ARG A 506 -32.41 -7.60 -24.28
C ARG A 506 -30.91 -7.45 -24.14
N ARG A 507 -30.48 -6.46 -23.38
CA ARG A 507 -29.06 -6.18 -23.10
C ARG A 507 -28.61 -7.00 -21.88
N PRO A 508 -27.46 -7.70 -21.95
CA PRO A 508 -26.90 -8.34 -20.77
C PRO A 508 -26.25 -7.30 -19.85
N ILE A 509 -26.03 -7.69 -18.60
CA ILE A 509 -25.22 -6.95 -17.64
C ILE A 509 -23.84 -7.61 -17.57
N MET A 510 -22.80 -6.78 -17.45
CA MET A 510 -21.42 -7.24 -17.36
C MET A 510 -20.92 -7.03 -15.93
N ILE A 511 -20.43 -8.08 -15.28
CA ILE A 511 -19.75 -7.99 -13.99
C ILE A 511 -18.26 -8.16 -14.23
N HIS A 512 -17.49 -7.15 -13.88
CA HIS A 512 -16.03 -7.20 -13.86
C HIS A 512 -15.58 -7.67 -12.49
N ARG A 513 -14.61 -8.59 -12.46
CA ARG A 513 -14.02 -8.95 -11.18
C ARG A 513 -12.57 -9.39 -11.32
N ALA A 514 -11.83 -9.18 -10.25
CA ALA A 514 -10.51 -9.75 -10.02
C ALA A 514 -10.45 -10.20 -8.56
N LEU A 515 -9.90 -11.38 -8.28
CA LEU A 515 -9.83 -11.93 -6.92
C LEU A 515 -8.46 -11.68 -6.32
N LEU A 516 -7.40 -11.90 -7.10
CA LEU A 516 -6.01 -11.62 -6.72
C LEU A 516 -5.65 -10.15 -6.99
N GLY A 517 -6.28 -9.54 -8.00
CA GLY A 517 -5.88 -8.26 -8.58
C GLY A 517 -4.87 -8.51 -9.70
N SER A 518 -3.69 -7.89 -9.62
CA SER A 518 -2.56 -8.33 -10.46
C SER A 518 -1.76 -9.41 -9.75
N VAL A 519 -1.31 -10.41 -10.51
CA VAL A 519 -0.45 -11.49 -10.01
C VAL A 519 0.84 -10.93 -9.43
N GLU A 520 1.42 -9.91 -10.07
CA GLU A 520 2.61 -9.21 -9.59
C GLU A 520 2.37 -8.62 -8.20
N ARG A 521 1.32 -7.80 -8.02
CA ARG A 521 1.03 -7.16 -6.73
C ARG A 521 0.71 -8.19 -5.67
N PHE A 522 -0.13 -9.17 -5.98
CA PHE A 522 -0.48 -10.23 -5.06
C PHE A 522 0.75 -11.03 -4.61
N PHE A 523 1.64 -11.37 -5.54
CA PHE A 523 2.92 -12.02 -5.23
C PHE A 523 3.78 -11.14 -4.31
N GLY A 524 3.89 -9.85 -4.61
CA GLY A 524 4.54 -8.87 -3.76
C GLY A 524 4.02 -8.95 -2.33
N VAL A 525 2.70 -8.85 -2.15
CA VAL A 525 2.06 -8.92 -0.83
C VAL A 525 2.33 -10.26 -0.14
N LEU A 526 2.30 -11.39 -0.87
CA LEU A 526 2.64 -12.71 -0.30
C LEU A 526 4.09 -12.76 0.22
N ILE A 527 5.06 -12.18 -0.50
CA ILE A 527 6.44 -12.13 -0.03
C ILE A 527 6.51 -11.39 1.31
N GLU A 528 5.85 -10.23 1.43
CA GLU A 528 5.91 -9.40 2.64
C GLU A 528 5.13 -10.02 3.81
N HIS A 529 3.95 -10.56 3.53
CA HIS A 529 3.09 -11.26 4.49
C HIS A 529 3.83 -12.45 5.12
N TYR A 530 4.45 -13.31 4.31
CA TYR A 530 5.21 -14.47 4.80
C TYR A 530 6.65 -14.15 5.20
N ALA A 531 7.10 -12.90 5.04
CA ALA A 531 8.51 -12.55 5.11
C ALA A 531 9.37 -13.57 4.34
N GLY A 532 8.99 -13.88 3.09
CA GLY A 532 9.57 -14.90 2.19
C GLY A 532 9.60 -16.35 2.70
N ALA A 533 9.09 -16.64 3.90
CA ALA A 533 8.97 -17.98 4.45
C ALA A 533 7.65 -18.62 3.99
N PHE A 534 7.50 -18.80 2.68
CA PHE A 534 6.26 -19.33 2.07
C PHE A 534 5.80 -20.65 2.69
N PRO A 535 4.48 -20.90 2.82
CA PRO A 535 3.95 -22.21 3.16
C PRO A 535 4.44 -23.29 2.20
N LEU A 536 4.47 -24.55 2.64
CA LEU A 536 5.02 -25.66 1.86
C LEU A 536 4.41 -25.76 0.45
N TRP A 537 3.10 -25.57 0.30
CA TRP A 537 2.44 -25.66 -1.00
C TRP A 537 2.87 -24.57 -1.98
N LEU A 538 3.30 -23.39 -1.51
CA LEU A 538 3.79 -22.27 -2.34
C LEU A 538 5.31 -22.28 -2.53
N ALA A 539 6.08 -22.84 -1.59
CA ALA A 539 7.54 -22.72 -1.57
C ALA A 539 8.19 -23.17 -2.90
N PRO A 540 9.13 -22.38 -3.48
CA PRO A 540 9.73 -22.70 -4.77
C PRO A 540 10.59 -23.96 -4.69
N VAL A 541 11.23 -24.18 -3.54
CA VAL A 541 11.86 -25.44 -3.17
C VAL A 541 11.19 -25.87 -1.88
N GLN A 542 10.55 -27.04 -1.89
CA GLN A 542 9.86 -27.59 -0.72
C GLN A 542 10.84 -28.36 0.16
N VAL A 543 11.73 -29.11 -0.50
CA VAL A 543 12.67 -30.02 0.14
C VAL A 543 14.05 -29.84 -0.47
N GLN A 544 15.06 -29.67 0.38
CA GLN A 544 16.46 -29.69 -0.02
C GLN A 544 17.13 -30.95 0.53
N VAL A 545 17.72 -31.77 -0.34
CA VAL A 545 18.49 -32.96 0.04
C VAL A 545 19.97 -32.60 0.14
N LEU A 546 20.58 -32.88 1.28
CA LEU A 546 21.95 -32.51 1.64
C LEU A 546 22.76 -33.77 1.94
N THR A 547 23.92 -33.93 1.29
CA THR A 547 24.88 -35.00 1.60
C THR A 547 25.95 -34.52 2.57
N ILE A 548 26.38 -35.40 3.49
CA ILE A 548 27.53 -35.14 4.39
C ILE A 548 28.84 -35.33 3.63
N THR A 549 28.93 -36.35 2.78
CA THR A 549 30.06 -36.64 1.89
C THR A 549 29.57 -37.14 0.53
N ASP A 550 30.46 -37.15 -0.46
CA ASP A 550 30.15 -37.59 -1.83
C ASP A 550 29.71 -39.07 -1.91
N ARG A 551 29.95 -39.87 -0.87
CA ARG A 551 29.51 -41.27 -0.80
C ARG A 551 27.99 -41.41 -0.81
N GLN A 552 27.24 -40.40 -0.36
CA GLN A 552 25.78 -40.44 -0.31
C GLN A 552 25.11 -39.84 -1.56
N ASP A 553 25.88 -39.39 -2.56
CA ASP A 553 25.35 -38.65 -3.70
C ASP A 553 24.36 -39.45 -4.56
N GLU A 554 24.65 -40.73 -4.79
CA GLU A 554 23.75 -41.62 -5.54
C GLU A 554 22.42 -41.79 -4.80
N TYR A 555 22.47 -42.06 -3.49
CA TYR A 555 21.28 -42.17 -2.65
C TYR A 555 20.51 -40.84 -2.56
N ALA A 556 21.20 -39.70 -2.50
CA ALA A 556 20.56 -38.38 -2.52
C ALA A 556 19.76 -38.13 -3.81
N ARG A 557 20.29 -38.57 -4.96
CA ARG A 557 19.58 -38.51 -6.25
C ARG A 557 18.37 -39.44 -6.27
N GLU A 558 18.51 -40.67 -5.77
CA GLU A 558 17.38 -41.61 -5.62
C GLU A 558 16.24 -41.01 -4.78
N VAL A 559 16.58 -40.44 -3.61
CA VAL A 559 15.63 -39.78 -2.70
C VAL A 559 14.95 -38.62 -3.41
N ALA A 560 15.72 -37.72 -4.04
CA ALA A 560 15.18 -36.56 -4.72
C ALA A 560 14.24 -36.95 -5.88
N ASP A 561 14.61 -37.93 -6.69
CA ASP A 561 13.79 -38.39 -7.81
C ASP A 561 12.52 -39.11 -7.35
N SER A 562 12.59 -39.87 -6.26
CA SER A 562 11.42 -40.49 -5.63
C SER A 562 10.41 -39.43 -5.18
N LEU A 563 10.88 -38.39 -4.48
CA LEU A 563 10.03 -37.30 -4.00
C LEU A 563 9.47 -36.46 -5.17
N ARG A 564 10.26 -36.19 -6.22
CA ARG A 564 9.79 -35.50 -7.43
C ARG A 564 8.69 -36.27 -8.15
N LYS A 565 8.80 -37.59 -8.28
CA LYS A 565 7.76 -38.45 -8.86
C LYS A 565 6.45 -38.40 -8.08
N ARG A 566 6.49 -37.98 -6.81
CA ARG A 566 5.34 -37.77 -5.92
C ARG A 566 4.82 -36.32 -5.94
N GLY A 567 5.30 -35.49 -6.88
CA GLY A 567 4.85 -34.11 -7.06
C GLY A 567 5.56 -33.09 -6.16
N LEU A 568 6.59 -33.49 -5.40
CA LEU A 568 7.33 -32.57 -4.54
C LEU A 568 8.43 -31.82 -5.30
N ARG A 569 8.62 -30.57 -4.92
CA ARG A 569 9.61 -29.66 -5.52
C ARG A 569 10.93 -29.76 -4.77
N VAL A 570 11.78 -30.68 -5.24
CA VAL A 570 13.00 -31.09 -4.53
C VAL A 570 14.28 -30.69 -5.28
N GLU A 571 15.24 -30.13 -4.55
CA GLU A 571 16.61 -29.83 -5.00
C GLU A 571 17.64 -30.63 -4.18
N THR A 572 18.83 -30.82 -4.75
CA THR A 572 19.95 -31.56 -4.13
C THR A 572 21.17 -30.66 -4.01
N ASP A 573 21.89 -30.71 -2.88
CA ASP A 573 23.16 -30.02 -2.69
C ASP A 573 24.28 -31.03 -2.40
N LEU A 574 24.95 -31.40 -3.49
CA LEU A 574 26.02 -32.39 -3.53
C LEU A 574 27.40 -31.73 -3.53
N ARG A 575 27.50 -30.43 -3.25
CA ARG A 575 28.81 -29.75 -3.20
C ARG A 575 29.65 -30.33 -2.07
N ASN A 576 30.97 -30.38 -2.24
CA ASN A 576 31.89 -30.79 -1.18
C ASN A 576 32.11 -29.63 -0.18
N GLU A 577 31.09 -29.34 0.62
CA GLU A 577 31.05 -28.28 1.61
C GLU A 577 30.63 -28.84 2.97
N LYS A 578 31.03 -28.16 4.05
CA LYS A 578 30.64 -28.57 5.41
C LYS A 578 29.11 -28.60 5.55
N ILE A 579 28.55 -29.67 6.12
CA ILE A 579 27.09 -29.82 6.27
C ILE A 579 26.44 -28.63 6.99
N GLY A 580 27.11 -28.06 8.00
CA GLY A 580 26.62 -26.87 8.71
C GLY A 580 26.53 -25.62 7.81
N PHE A 581 27.43 -25.48 6.83
CA PHE A 581 27.37 -24.42 5.83
C PHE A 581 26.17 -24.62 4.90
N LYS A 582 25.99 -25.84 4.36
CA LYS A 582 24.83 -26.19 3.53
C LYS A 582 23.51 -25.93 4.25
N ILE A 583 23.37 -26.40 5.49
CA ILE A 583 22.18 -26.17 6.32
C ILE A 583 21.91 -24.68 6.49
N ARG A 584 22.93 -23.88 6.81
CA ARG A 584 22.79 -22.43 6.98
C ARG A 584 22.34 -21.74 5.69
N GLU A 585 22.97 -22.06 4.56
CA GLU A 585 22.64 -21.47 3.26
C GLU A 585 21.16 -21.76 2.89
N HIS A 586 20.72 -23.01 3.00
CA HIS A 586 19.33 -23.37 2.66
C HIS A 586 18.30 -22.90 3.70
N THR A 587 18.71 -22.69 4.95
CA THR A 587 17.88 -22.00 5.96
C THR A 587 17.71 -20.53 5.61
N LEU A 588 18.76 -19.84 5.15
CA LEU A 588 18.66 -18.45 4.65
C LEU A 588 17.79 -18.35 3.39
N GLN A 589 17.80 -19.39 2.55
CA GLN A 589 16.88 -19.53 1.41
C GLN A 589 15.46 -19.95 1.81
N ARG A 590 15.19 -20.10 3.11
CA ARG A 590 13.86 -20.36 3.70
C ARG A 590 13.20 -21.65 3.19
N VAL A 591 13.99 -22.64 2.77
CA VAL A 591 13.49 -23.94 2.29
C VAL A 591 12.77 -24.67 3.44
N PRO A 592 11.47 -25.04 3.31
CA PRO A 592 10.69 -25.60 4.41
C PRO A 592 11.30 -26.83 5.08
N TYR A 593 11.85 -27.76 4.30
CA TYR A 593 12.43 -29.01 4.79
C TYR A 593 13.84 -29.25 4.25
N LEU A 594 14.77 -29.60 5.13
CA LEU A 594 16.13 -30.00 4.82
C LEU A 594 16.28 -31.48 5.20
N LEU A 595 16.65 -32.32 4.23
CA LEU A 595 16.93 -33.74 4.44
C LEU A 595 18.44 -33.93 4.49
N VAL A 596 18.97 -34.42 5.60
CA VAL A 596 20.41 -34.69 5.77
C VAL A 596 20.66 -36.18 5.61
N LEU A 597 21.58 -36.54 4.72
CA LEU A 597 21.93 -37.93 4.42
C LEU A 597 23.38 -38.21 4.83
N GLY A 598 23.55 -39.05 5.85
CA GLY A 598 24.82 -39.66 6.21
C GLY A 598 24.88 -41.14 5.84
N ASP A 599 25.97 -41.80 6.26
CA ASP A 599 26.15 -43.24 6.03
C ASP A 599 25.01 -44.07 6.64
N ARG A 600 24.53 -43.71 7.84
CA ARG A 600 23.42 -44.40 8.51
C ARG A 600 22.12 -44.30 7.71
N GLU A 601 21.76 -43.12 7.22
CA GLU A 601 20.54 -42.90 6.44
C GLU A 601 20.58 -43.65 5.10
N MET A 602 21.77 -43.71 4.47
CA MET A 602 21.99 -44.50 3.26
C MET A 602 21.86 -46.02 3.50
N GLU A 603 22.47 -46.54 4.57
CA GLU A 603 22.43 -47.96 4.93
C GLU A 603 21.02 -48.42 5.32
N THR A 604 20.28 -47.58 6.05
CA THR A 604 18.92 -47.88 6.53
C THR A 604 17.82 -47.45 5.57
N LYS A 605 18.17 -46.83 4.43
CA LYS A 605 17.24 -46.28 3.44
C LYS A 605 16.21 -45.33 4.07
N THR A 606 16.66 -44.47 5.00
CA THR A 606 15.88 -43.41 5.65
C THR A 606 16.42 -42.02 5.32
N VAL A 607 15.78 -40.97 5.87
CA VAL A 607 16.23 -39.58 5.77
C VAL A 607 16.12 -38.89 7.12
N ALA A 608 17.13 -38.10 7.51
CA ALA A 608 17.06 -37.25 8.70
C ALA A 608 16.43 -35.90 8.35
N VAL A 609 15.32 -35.54 9.00
CA VAL A 609 14.46 -34.44 8.57
C VAL A 609 14.53 -33.27 9.52
N ARG A 610 14.89 -32.11 8.98
CA ARG A 610 14.94 -30.84 9.71
C ARG A 610 14.01 -29.82 9.06
N THR A 611 13.24 -29.12 9.87
CA THR A 611 12.41 -27.99 9.41
C THR A 611 13.24 -26.71 9.27
N ARG A 612 12.77 -25.74 8.49
CA ARG A 612 13.38 -24.40 8.41
C ARG A 612 13.47 -23.67 9.75
N ALA A 613 12.56 -23.97 10.69
CA ALA A 613 12.57 -23.43 12.04
C ALA A 613 13.68 -24.04 12.93
N GLY A 614 14.42 -25.02 12.41
CA GLY A 614 15.48 -25.71 13.13
C GLY A 614 15.01 -26.90 13.97
N LYS A 615 13.71 -27.20 14.00
CA LYS A 615 13.17 -28.41 14.66
C LYS A 615 13.67 -29.64 13.92
N ASP A 616 14.33 -30.53 14.65
CA ASP A 616 14.71 -31.87 14.21
C ASP A 616 13.51 -32.80 14.39
N LEU A 617 13.08 -33.44 13.30
CA LEU A 617 11.97 -34.40 13.28
C LEU A 617 12.48 -35.85 13.32
N GLY A 618 13.79 -36.05 13.41
CA GLY A 618 14.43 -37.36 13.46
C GLY A 618 14.53 -38.03 12.08
N SER A 619 14.83 -39.32 12.13
CA SER A 619 14.93 -40.19 10.95
C SER A 619 13.55 -40.75 10.61
N MET A 620 13.15 -40.69 9.34
CA MET A 620 11.93 -41.31 8.83
C MET A 620 12.16 -41.96 7.47
N ASP A 621 11.33 -42.91 7.11
CA ASP A 621 11.32 -43.45 5.75
C ASP A 621 10.67 -42.47 4.77
N LEU A 622 10.85 -42.72 3.47
CA LEU A 622 10.33 -41.83 2.42
C LEU A 622 8.81 -41.79 2.34
N ASP A 623 8.12 -42.84 2.75
CA ASP A 623 6.65 -42.92 2.65
C ASP A 623 6.00 -42.13 3.79
N GLN A 624 6.52 -42.25 5.01
CA GLN A 624 6.17 -41.42 6.16
C GLN A 624 6.39 -39.94 5.85
N LEU A 625 7.55 -39.58 5.30
CA LEU A 625 7.83 -38.19 4.89
C LEU A 625 6.82 -37.71 3.84
N THR A 626 6.57 -38.52 2.81
CA THR A 626 5.65 -38.14 1.73
C THR A 626 4.24 -37.91 2.26
N GLN A 627 3.75 -38.79 3.14
CA GLN A 627 2.43 -38.64 3.74
C GLN A 627 2.31 -37.35 4.55
N ARG A 628 3.33 -37.03 5.34
CA ARG A 628 3.40 -35.78 6.12
C ARG A 628 3.35 -34.56 5.21
N LEU A 629 4.24 -34.49 4.22
CA LEU A 629 4.34 -33.33 3.32
C LEU A 629 3.09 -33.16 2.46
N SER A 630 2.50 -34.26 2.00
CA SER A 630 1.25 -34.21 1.22
C SER A 630 0.08 -33.70 2.06
N GLY A 631 -0.01 -34.11 3.33
CA GLY A 631 -1.00 -33.58 4.27
C GLY A 631 -0.87 -32.07 4.51
N GLU A 632 0.35 -31.58 4.70
CA GLU A 632 0.62 -30.14 4.87
C GLU A 632 0.36 -29.32 3.59
N ILE A 633 0.66 -29.88 2.41
CA ILE A 633 0.32 -29.26 1.12
C ILE A 633 -1.19 -29.19 0.95
N ALA A 634 -1.91 -30.26 1.25
CA ALA A 634 -3.37 -30.33 1.13
C ALA A 634 -4.07 -29.35 2.09
N SER A 635 -3.52 -29.13 3.29
CA SER A 635 -4.04 -28.13 4.23
C SER A 635 -3.62 -26.70 3.88
N ARG A 636 -2.79 -26.51 2.84
CA ARG A 636 -2.25 -25.22 2.41
C ARG A 636 -1.54 -24.44 3.54
N GLY A 637 -0.95 -25.15 4.48
CA GLY A 637 -0.30 -24.57 5.66
C GLY A 637 -1.26 -24.21 6.81
N ARG A 638 -2.55 -24.52 6.69
CA ARG A 638 -3.55 -24.40 7.77
C ARG A 638 -3.74 -25.77 8.44
N SER A 639 -2.73 -26.28 9.12
CA SER A 639 -2.92 -27.50 9.92
C SER A 639 -3.68 -27.17 11.22
N HIS A 640 -4.99 -27.42 11.22
CA HIS A 640 -5.71 -27.91 12.40
C HIS A 640 -5.39 -29.41 12.56
N LEU A 641 -4.16 -29.76 12.90
CA LEU A 641 -3.79 -31.15 13.20
C LEU A 641 -2.74 -31.13 14.33
N GLU A 642 -3.24 -30.79 15.52
CA GLU A 642 -2.80 -31.25 16.85
C GLU A 642 -3.80 -30.65 17.88
N ASP A 643 -4.91 -31.37 18.09
CA ASP A 643 -5.43 -31.65 19.44
C ASP A 643 -4.97 -33.06 19.79
#